data_AF-A0A9D8NMR8-F1
#
_entry.id   AF-A0A9D8NMR8-F1
#
_cell.length_a   1.000
_cell.length_b   1.000
_cell.length_c   1.000
_cell.angle_alpha   90.00
_cell.angle_beta   90.00
_cell.angle_gamma   90.00
#
_symmetry.space_group_name_H-M   'P 1'
#
loop_
_entity.id
_entity.type
_entity.pdbx_description
1 polymer ?
#
loop_
_entity_poly.entity_id
_entity_poly.type
_entity_poly.pdbx_seq_one_letter_code
_entity_poly.pdbx_strand_id
1 'polypeptide(L)'
;MIKDGVVYVKDMSFDSERIDDPYIIEAYIPEEHNLKPTGEGLQLANRNELRHAVGVVAARSLKYFSTNGEGFNISRTRGMAVWWLRHIYNSFNWWKAYVVNAEGERKEMPMLYIGEKFGTATGSEEQADIVLSAFENDRCIVNQTTNGGTIFAVGYSERGGLFNFPDMYGLKTIVGGKYKGAGVNVTHGITKNLTLMAEKTLEGKNEEITPQKIRDEIKKMKVVILDRPRHEKLIKTVKELGVQLIPVKDDDLTPTLAVTRGEVDLIIGVGGIPETMLSAIIVEKLGGEMSLRILPSGIAQDGKLSGMMYNWNLFGKNEVDILRNFKVVRPGTEKEGEISWDTVWTSKDLARGKDMVFTASVIKKSRWIRLPDGREAPGVELGPETGEITVQVVRIAGNTVEIVPVIYRTVINRYVSQYKDLGVINDKTGADIIIRLEKVYTEFGMYQETKECLQKAILSKGIHEDLLQKFNSVYEYVEGLYALTHEPVQVPEAVIKHFEEVYRSAREDDVGIRSRRMIKRYYEYLGDKHYHERQFEKALAYYKEALKYNPHELKLHRKVNSTQMRDILEAYFRRIDRRYQELNYRESEDWERYKLGTALEVFYGYEGRLNFTSRDPWLIFFRRTVLHGKRPSYKLAILIKLLRLYKQLNRASDYKLSQFLNKEFGLSGEEIGAILMFRNSKIEILRRSTPQNDSGNHSFAFCHSEAKPKNLRDRDRSEQGIESDSHNAPGNKIFHSVGELYLVKGLNLESLSKLLLPKVILESQNELEDADIPLSISLVEAMEQRYKNILEELREGYKKEAQEHSYAVAEAYHYVGLALYDIGDDEGAKIHYNEAIEKFGEIIEKFEGITPVNAQYRIGNLYEELALLYEREQTNYNNKAIDAYINIIDEQKSTEIFGYIGSLVFLKIVQARERVEYLKRELVKNYGEKE
;
A
#
# COMPACT_ATOMS: atom_id res chain seq x y z
N MET A 1 9.09 32.87 22.28
CA MET A 1 9.54 32.28 23.57
C MET A 1 11.06 32.28 23.61
N ILE A 2 11.69 32.32 24.78
CA ILE A 2 13.15 32.25 24.90
C ILE A 2 13.50 30.94 25.60
N LYS A 3 14.33 30.12 24.98
CA LYS A 3 14.81 28.85 25.54
C LYS A 3 16.30 28.75 25.32
N ASP A 4 17.06 28.51 26.40
CA ASP A 4 18.53 28.45 26.39
C ASP A 4 19.21 29.67 25.73
N GLY A 5 18.62 30.86 25.91
CA GLY A 5 19.12 32.11 25.33
C GLY A 5 18.80 32.33 23.85
N VAL A 6 18.11 31.38 23.19
CA VAL A 6 17.67 31.47 21.80
C VAL A 6 16.22 31.95 21.73
N VAL A 7 15.94 32.90 20.83
CA VAL A 7 14.59 33.39 20.56
C VAL A 7 13.91 32.45 19.56
N TYR A 8 12.80 31.86 19.98
CA TYR A 8 11.94 31.04 19.13
C TYR A 8 10.66 31.80 18.77
N VAL A 9 10.30 31.75 17.50
CA VAL A 9 9.08 32.33 16.94
C VAL A 9 8.11 31.23 16.54
N LYS A 10 6.81 31.51 16.63
CA LYS A 10 5.77 30.60 16.14
C LYS A 10 5.90 30.49 14.63
N ASP A 11 5.98 29.26 14.11
CA ASP A 11 6.03 29.02 12.69
C ASP A 11 4.60 28.99 12.13
N MET A 12 4.29 29.96 11.29
CA MET A 12 2.96 30.10 10.68
C MET A 12 2.74 29.17 9.48
N SER A 13 3.79 28.48 9.02
CA SER A 13 3.68 27.46 7.96
C SER A 13 3.19 26.10 8.50
N PHE A 14 3.24 25.89 9.81
CA PHE A 14 2.65 24.74 10.47
C PHE A 14 1.18 25.00 10.81
N ASP A 15 0.29 24.15 10.30
CA ASP A 15 -1.15 24.23 10.54
C ASP A 15 -1.66 22.84 10.93
N SER A 16 -1.93 22.66 12.23
CA SER A 16 -2.40 21.39 12.80
C SER A 16 -3.78 20.98 12.29
N GLU A 17 -4.65 21.94 11.96
CA GLU A 17 -6.00 21.67 11.47
C GLU A 17 -5.94 21.14 10.03
N ARG A 18 -5.06 21.71 9.19
CA ARG A 18 -4.89 21.24 7.80
C ARG A 18 -4.28 19.84 7.69
N ILE A 19 -3.42 19.46 8.62
CA ILE A 19 -2.81 18.11 8.64
C ILE A 19 -3.62 17.11 9.47
N ASP A 20 -4.75 17.54 10.06
CA ASP A 20 -5.60 16.77 10.94
C ASP A 20 -4.84 16.14 12.14
N ASP A 21 -4.00 16.95 12.79
CA ASP A 21 -3.31 16.57 14.03
C ASP A 21 -4.03 17.14 15.26
N PRO A 22 -4.78 16.31 16.02
CA PRO A 22 -5.51 16.79 17.19
C PRO A 22 -4.64 16.96 18.45
N TYR A 23 -3.35 16.60 18.39
CA TYR A 23 -2.48 16.51 19.56
C TYR A 23 -1.29 17.47 19.53
N ILE A 24 -0.68 17.70 18.36
CA ILE A 24 0.34 18.71 18.12
C ILE A 24 -0.35 19.96 17.57
N ILE A 25 -0.31 21.07 18.31
CA ILE A 25 -1.13 22.26 18.03
C ILE A 25 -0.33 23.44 17.49
N GLU A 26 0.96 23.53 17.80
CA GLU A 26 1.81 24.63 17.35
C GLU A 26 3.23 24.14 17.12
N ALA A 27 3.96 24.79 16.21
CA ALA A 27 5.39 24.61 16.04
C ALA A 27 6.13 25.94 16.23
N TYR A 28 7.33 25.86 16.80
CA TYR A 28 8.21 26.99 17.03
C TYR A 28 9.61 26.68 16.51
N ILE A 29 10.21 27.65 15.82
CA ILE A 29 11.55 27.55 15.22
C ILE A 29 12.41 28.72 15.73
N PRO A 30 13.73 28.55 15.91
CA PRO A 30 14.64 29.67 16.16
C PRO A 30 14.46 30.76 15.10
N GLU A 31 14.40 32.02 15.53
CA GLU A 31 14.10 33.16 14.65
C GLU A 31 15.06 33.23 13.44
N GLU A 32 16.34 32.96 13.66
CA GLU A 32 17.38 32.93 12.62
C GLU A 32 17.18 31.83 11.56
N HIS A 33 16.42 30.79 11.89
CA HIS A 33 16.12 29.66 11.00
C HIS A 33 14.70 29.71 10.43
N ASN A 34 13.89 30.71 10.77
CA ASN A 34 12.52 30.80 10.30
C ASN A 34 12.47 31.20 8.81
N LEU A 35 12.36 30.21 7.92
CA LEU A 35 12.32 30.43 6.48
C LEU A 35 11.01 31.06 6.05
N LYS A 36 11.09 31.97 5.08
CA LYS A 36 9.92 32.59 4.45
C LYS A 36 10.11 32.58 2.93
N PRO A 37 9.20 31.99 2.15
CA PRO A 37 9.20 32.15 0.71
C PRO A 37 8.91 33.62 0.36
N THR A 38 9.68 34.20 -0.55
CA THR A 38 9.62 35.65 -0.87
C THR A 38 9.21 35.94 -2.32
N GLY A 39 8.89 34.91 -3.11
CA GLY A 39 8.48 35.06 -4.52
C GLY A 39 7.53 33.97 -4.99
N GLU A 40 7.43 33.80 -6.31
CA GLU A 40 6.70 32.69 -6.96
C GLU A 40 7.61 31.47 -7.17
N GLY A 41 7.02 30.34 -7.54
CA GLY A 41 7.73 29.07 -7.72
C GLY A 41 7.85 28.21 -6.46
N LEU A 42 8.37 26.99 -6.62
CA LEU A 42 8.51 26.00 -5.54
C LEU A 42 9.25 26.55 -4.31
N GLN A 43 10.42 27.16 -4.54
CA GLN A 43 11.32 27.68 -3.51
C GLN A 43 11.56 26.66 -2.39
N LEU A 44 11.88 25.40 -2.74
CA LEU A 44 12.01 24.29 -1.79
C LEU A 44 12.99 24.64 -0.67
N ALA A 45 14.11 25.30 -1.02
CA ALA A 45 15.10 25.74 -0.05
C ALA A 45 14.62 26.81 0.95
N ASN A 46 13.44 27.42 0.78
CA ASN A 46 12.90 28.46 1.64
C ASN A 46 11.58 28.06 2.33
N ARG A 47 11.31 26.75 2.45
CA ARG A 47 10.07 26.19 3.01
C ARG A 47 10.30 25.48 4.35
N ASN A 48 9.66 25.96 5.41
CA ASN A 48 9.66 25.27 6.71
C ASN A 48 8.74 24.04 6.71
N GLU A 49 7.75 24.02 5.83
CA GLU A 49 6.80 22.92 5.64
C GLU A 49 7.53 21.56 5.45
N LEU A 50 8.67 21.56 4.75
CA LEU A 50 9.51 20.37 4.53
C LEU A 50 10.24 19.91 5.81
N ARG A 51 10.54 20.81 6.75
CA ARG A 51 11.06 20.45 8.07
C ARG A 51 9.94 19.82 8.91
N HIS A 52 8.72 20.35 8.82
CA HIS A 52 7.59 19.84 9.58
C HIS A 52 7.19 18.42 9.17
N ALA A 53 7.29 18.07 7.89
CA ALA A 53 7.04 16.71 7.41
C ALA A 53 7.87 15.66 8.17
N VAL A 54 9.18 15.84 8.29
CA VAL A 54 10.06 14.92 9.02
C VAL A 54 9.97 15.09 10.53
N GLY A 55 9.70 16.31 11.01
CA GLY A 55 9.65 16.63 12.43
C GLY A 55 8.41 16.07 13.14
N VAL A 56 7.23 16.11 12.50
CA VAL A 56 6.00 15.49 13.03
C VAL A 56 6.17 13.97 13.10
N VAL A 57 6.71 13.34 12.05
CA VAL A 57 7.00 11.90 12.06
C VAL A 57 7.90 11.51 13.23
N ALA A 58 8.95 12.30 13.50
CA ALA A 58 9.83 12.07 14.64
C ALA A 58 9.12 12.28 15.98
N ALA A 59 8.36 13.35 16.16
CA ALA A 59 7.57 13.58 17.38
C ALA A 59 6.60 12.43 17.67
N ARG A 60 5.91 11.95 16.63
CA ARG A 60 4.97 10.82 16.71
C ARG A 60 5.63 9.46 16.91
N SER A 61 6.94 9.35 16.64
CA SER A 61 7.68 8.10 16.87
C SER A 61 7.86 7.76 18.34
N LEU A 62 7.75 8.75 19.26
CA LEU A 62 7.90 8.56 20.72
C LEU A 62 7.00 7.43 21.26
N LYS A 63 5.79 7.31 20.72
CA LYS A 63 4.82 6.26 21.04
C LYS A 63 5.40 4.84 20.94
N TYR A 64 6.36 4.63 20.05
CA TYR A 64 6.85 3.31 19.69
C TYR A 64 8.24 3.00 20.23
N PHE A 65 8.86 3.95 20.94
CA PHE A 65 10.16 3.71 21.56
C PHE A 65 10.05 2.55 22.55
N SER A 66 10.97 1.59 22.42
CA SER A 66 11.04 0.46 23.31
C SER A 66 12.47 0.08 23.65
N THR A 67 12.60 -0.69 24.72
CA THR A 67 13.88 -1.11 25.30
C THR A 67 14.09 -2.61 25.18
N ASN A 68 13.07 -3.33 24.74
CA ASN A 68 12.97 -4.77 24.79
C ASN A 68 13.39 -5.49 23.49
N GLY A 69 13.54 -4.78 22.39
CA GLY A 69 13.88 -5.35 21.09
C GLY A 69 12.67 -5.87 20.30
N GLU A 70 11.44 -5.60 20.73
CA GLU A 70 10.21 -6.07 20.08
C GLU A 70 10.05 -5.43 18.69
N GLY A 71 10.30 -6.21 17.64
CA GLY A 71 10.26 -5.75 16.25
C GLY A 71 8.88 -5.27 15.79
N PHE A 72 7.81 -5.63 16.50
CA PHE A 72 6.47 -5.12 16.20
C PHE A 72 6.41 -3.59 16.24
N ASN A 73 7.12 -2.95 17.17
CA ASN A 73 7.13 -1.49 17.31
C ASN A 73 7.76 -0.80 16.11
N ILE A 74 8.76 -1.42 15.48
CA ILE A 74 9.32 -0.95 14.21
C ILE A 74 8.25 -0.94 13.11
N SER A 75 7.49 -2.03 12.99
CA SER A 75 6.40 -2.16 12.01
C SER A 75 5.33 -1.08 12.23
N ARG A 76 4.91 -0.87 13.49
CA ARG A 76 3.95 0.18 13.85
C ARG A 76 4.46 1.59 13.53
N THR A 77 5.75 1.84 13.77
CA THR A 77 6.38 3.14 13.47
C THR A 77 6.40 3.45 11.98
N ARG A 78 6.74 2.47 11.14
CA ARG A 78 6.68 2.62 9.67
C ARG A 78 5.29 2.98 9.16
N GLY A 79 4.27 2.26 9.63
CA GLY A 79 2.89 2.54 9.26
C GLY A 79 2.44 3.95 9.65
N MET A 80 2.86 4.41 10.84
CA MET A 80 2.59 5.77 11.32
C MET A 80 3.26 6.83 10.43
N ALA A 81 4.55 6.65 10.10
CA ALA A 81 5.29 7.64 9.33
C ALA A 81 4.69 7.88 7.94
N VAL A 82 4.30 6.78 7.28
CA VAL A 82 3.63 6.82 5.97
C VAL A 82 2.33 7.60 6.04
N TRP A 83 1.51 7.29 7.05
CA TRP A 83 0.22 7.94 7.24
C TRP A 83 0.40 9.45 7.41
N TRP A 84 1.28 9.89 8.31
CA TRP A 84 1.51 11.32 8.56
C TRP A 84 2.09 12.04 7.36
N LEU A 85 3.05 11.46 6.64
CA LEU A 85 3.61 12.10 5.45
C LEU A 85 2.54 12.37 4.39
N ARG A 86 1.65 11.41 4.15
CA ARG A 86 0.58 11.57 3.16
C ARG A 86 -0.37 12.70 3.54
N HIS A 87 -0.78 12.80 4.81
CA HIS A 87 -1.63 13.88 5.31
C HIS A 87 -0.93 15.24 5.19
N ILE A 88 0.32 15.32 5.64
CA ILE A 88 1.10 16.55 5.60
C ILE A 88 1.32 17.02 4.16
N TYR A 89 1.77 16.15 3.25
CA TYR A 89 2.04 16.54 1.86
C TYR A 89 0.79 16.89 1.07
N ASN A 90 -0.35 16.25 1.36
CA ASN A 90 -1.63 16.60 0.74
C ASN A 90 -2.19 17.94 1.25
N SER A 91 -1.77 18.39 2.43
CA SER A 91 -2.14 19.70 2.96
C SER A 91 -1.44 20.88 2.26
N PHE A 92 -0.36 20.61 1.52
CA PHE A 92 0.42 21.65 0.85
C PHE A 92 -0.26 22.08 -0.46
N ASN A 93 -0.58 23.36 -0.56
CA ASN A 93 -1.29 23.95 -1.71
C ASN A 93 -0.36 24.58 -2.76
N TRP A 94 0.92 24.70 -2.46
CA TRP A 94 1.92 25.39 -3.29
C TRP A 94 2.67 24.47 -4.25
N TRP A 95 2.37 23.16 -4.28
CA TRP A 95 3.01 22.20 -5.17
C TRP A 95 2.09 21.09 -5.67
N LYS A 96 2.57 20.38 -6.70
CA LYS A 96 2.19 19.01 -7.09
C LYS A 96 3.44 18.16 -7.03
N ALA A 97 3.54 17.27 -6.06
CA ALA A 97 4.75 16.48 -5.85
C ALA A 97 4.58 15.03 -6.27
N TYR A 98 5.67 14.41 -6.70
CA TYR A 98 5.69 13.04 -7.18
C TYR A 98 6.77 12.26 -6.47
N VAL A 99 6.45 11.11 -5.92
CA VAL A 99 7.47 10.17 -5.45
C VAL A 99 8.24 9.67 -6.67
N VAL A 100 9.56 9.79 -6.71
CA VAL A 100 10.40 9.21 -7.79
C VAL A 100 11.26 8.07 -7.30
N ASN A 101 11.43 7.93 -5.98
CA ASN A 101 12.06 6.77 -5.39
C ASN A 101 11.64 6.60 -3.92
N ALA A 102 11.38 5.37 -3.50
CA ALA A 102 11.01 5.05 -2.12
C ALA A 102 11.35 3.59 -1.80
N GLU A 103 11.52 3.26 -0.52
CA GLU A 103 11.72 1.88 -0.03
C GLU A 103 10.45 0.98 -0.11
N GLY A 104 9.37 1.47 -0.70
CA GLY A 104 8.03 0.96 -0.46
C GLY A 104 7.79 -0.49 -0.85
N GLU A 105 8.31 -0.98 -1.97
CA GLU A 105 8.05 -2.36 -2.42
C GLU A 105 8.84 -3.38 -1.59
N ARG A 106 10.13 -3.13 -1.33
CA ARG A 106 10.99 -4.05 -0.57
C ARG A 106 10.71 -4.05 0.93
N LYS A 107 10.16 -2.95 1.46
CA LYS A 107 9.82 -2.81 2.89
C LYS A 107 8.31 -2.88 3.17
N GLU A 108 7.54 -3.33 2.19
CA GLU A 108 6.09 -3.55 2.29
C GLU A 108 5.30 -2.32 2.79
N MET A 109 5.69 -1.14 2.32
CA MET A 109 4.99 0.11 2.60
C MET A 109 3.97 0.33 1.47
N PRO A 110 2.67 0.12 1.72
CA PRO A 110 1.65 0.12 0.66
C PRO A 110 1.32 1.52 0.13
N MET A 111 1.80 2.57 0.80
CA MET A 111 1.70 3.97 0.39
C MET A 111 3.11 4.58 0.42
N LEU A 112 3.28 5.74 -0.20
CA LEU A 112 4.54 6.30 -0.71
C LEU A 112 5.14 5.49 -1.85
N TYR A 113 4.28 4.96 -2.74
CA TYR A 113 4.74 4.17 -3.87
C TYR A 113 5.33 5.09 -4.94
N ILE A 114 6.18 4.55 -5.82
CA ILE A 114 6.83 5.35 -6.87
C ILE A 114 5.76 5.96 -7.80
N GLY A 115 5.86 7.25 -8.09
CA GLY A 115 4.89 8.04 -8.87
C GLY A 115 3.61 8.42 -8.14
N GLU A 116 3.49 8.12 -6.85
CA GLU A 116 2.42 8.68 -6.02
C GLU A 116 2.47 10.20 -6.05
N LYS A 117 1.29 10.82 -6.17
CA LYS A 117 1.14 12.26 -6.31
C LYS A 117 0.66 12.85 -4.98
N PHE A 118 1.23 13.96 -4.56
CA PHE A 118 0.77 14.73 -3.40
C PHE A 118 0.53 16.20 -3.74
N GLY A 119 -0.22 16.85 -2.85
CA GLY A 119 -0.63 18.25 -2.96
C GLY A 119 -2.15 18.38 -3.13
N THR A 120 -2.70 19.56 -2.83
CA THR A 120 -4.15 19.79 -2.91
C THR A 120 -4.66 19.74 -4.35
N ALA A 121 -5.94 19.36 -4.56
CA ALA A 121 -6.57 19.32 -5.88
C ALA A 121 -6.60 20.69 -6.60
N THR A 122 -6.64 21.78 -5.85
CA THR A 122 -6.55 23.16 -6.34
C THR A 122 -5.11 23.69 -6.38
N GLY A 123 -4.12 22.80 -6.24
CA GLY A 123 -2.72 23.16 -6.02
C GLY A 123 -2.06 23.80 -7.23
N SER A 124 -0.97 24.53 -6.93
CA SER A 124 -0.07 25.18 -7.90
C SER A 124 0.33 24.29 -9.09
N GLU A 125 0.66 24.89 -10.23
CA GLU A 125 1.27 24.17 -11.37
C GLU A 125 2.70 23.71 -11.09
N GLU A 126 3.32 24.24 -10.04
CA GLU A 126 4.69 23.94 -9.65
C GLU A 126 4.88 22.47 -9.26
N GLN A 127 5.80 21.77 -9.93
CA GLN A 127 5.99 20.33 -9.78
C GLN A 127 7.31 19.97 -9.09
N ALA A 128 7.24 19.07 -8.11
CA ALA A 128 8.41 18.60 -7.37
C ALA A 128 8.57 17.08 -7.43
N ASP A 129 9.81 16.61 -7.31
CA ASP A 129 10.14 15.21 -7.07
C ASP A 129 10.49 14.97 -5.60
N ILE A 130 10.06 13.82 -5.07
CA ILE A 130 10.33 13.38 -3.71
C ILE A 130 11.04 12.03 -3.73
N VAL A 131 12.12 11.90 -2.95
CA VAL A 131 12.76 10.63 -2.61
C VAL A 131 12.63 10.37 -1.12
N LEU A 132 12.21 9.17 -0.75
CA LEU A 132 11.84 8.82 0.63
C LEU A 132 12.66 7.62 1.15
N SER A 133 13.32 7.78 2.29
CA SER A 133 13.88 6.66 3.07
C SER A 133 13.22 6.66 4.44
N ALA A 134 12.43 5.61 4.69
CA ALA A 134 11.46 5.62 5.77
C ALA A 134 12.11 5.62 7.15
N PHE A 135 13.12 4.80 7.42
CA PHE A 135 13.84 4.88 8.70
C PHE A 135 15.22 4.29 8.52
N GLU A 136 16.24 5.12 8.65
CA GLU A 136 17.60 4.63 8.67
C GLU A 136 17.91 4.06 10.05
N ASN A 137 18.33 2.80 10.09
CA ASN A 137 18.64 2.06 11.33
C ASN A 137 17.49 2.03 12.36
N ASP A 138 16.30 1.68 11.86
CA ASP A 138 15.03 1.52 12.61
C ASP A 138 15.11 0.63 13.86
N ARG A 139 16.04 -0.32 13.93
CA ARG A 139 16.25 -1.19 15.10
C ARG A 139 16.57 -0.43 16.37
N CYS A 140 17.12 0.79 16.29
CA CYS A 140 17.41 1.57 17.49
C CYS A 140 16.16 2.20 18.13
N ILE A 141 15.01 2.16 17.46
CA ILE A 141 13.69 2.49 18.04
C ILE A 141 13.36 1.53 19.18
N VAL A 142 13.76 0.26 19.05
CA VAL A 142 13.32 -0.82 19.95
C VAL A 142 14.42 -1.37 20.84
N ASN A 143 15.66 -0.89 20.70
CA ASN A 143 16.80 -1.38 21.47
C ASN A 143 17.60 -0.23 22.08
N GLN A 144 17.87 -0.31 23.40
CA GLN A 144 18.73 0.65 24.08
C GLN A 144 20.21 0.54 23.68
N THR A 145 20.68 -0.64 23.27
CA THR A 145 22.11 -1.03 23.23
C THR A 145 22.79 -0.98 21.88
N THR A 146 22.13 -0.53 20.81
CA THR A 146 22.81 -0.38 19.51
C THR A 146 23.62 0.92 19.47
N ASN A 147 24.95 0.78 19.29
CA ASN A 147 25.83 1.86 18.87
C ASN A 147 25.37 2.37 17.49
N GLY A 148 24.40 3.29 17.46
CA GLY A 148 23.82 3.85 16.24
C GLY A 148 22.59 4.73 16.54
N GLY A 149 22.37 5.73 15.69
CA GLY A 149 21.17 6.57 15.73
C GLY A 149 20.13 6.12 14.73
N THR A 150 18.92 6.66 14.86
CA THR A 150 17.82 6.48 13.90
C THR A 150 17.42 7.84 13.38
N ILE A 151 17.25 7.94 12.07
CA ILE A 151 16.69 9.13 11.43
C ILE A 151 15.54 8.77 10.49
N PHE A 152 14.71 9.75 10.19
CA PHE A 152 13.74 9.74 9.10
C PHE A 152 14.18 10.75 8.05
N ALA A 153 14.33 10.37 6.77
CA ALA A 153 14.96 11.24 5.76
C ALA A 153 14.14 11.37 4.46
N VAL A 154 14.12 12.58 3.91
CA VAL A 154 13.44 12.91 2.66
C VAL A 154 14.30 13.83 1.82
N GLY A 155 14.32 13.58 0.51
CA GLY A 155 14.94 14.44 -0.50
C GLY A 155 13.88 15.04 -1.41
N TYR A 156 14.10 16.28 -1.82
CA TYR A 156 13.22 17.05 -2.70
C TYR A 156 14.03 17.71 -3.80
N SER A 157 13.41 17.91 -4.96
CA SER A 157 13.91 18.75 -6.05
C SER A 157 12.75 19.23 -6.91
N GLU A 158 12.98 20.22 -7.77
CA GLU A 158 12.10 20.46 -8.90
C GLU A 158 11.94 19.21 -9.78
N ARG A 159 10.80 19.11 -10.47
CA ARG A 159 10.48 17.97 -11.35
C ARG A 159 11.58 17.66 -12.37
N GLY A 160 12.01 16.41 -12.42
CA GLY A 160 13.10 15.92 -13.26
C GLY A 160 14.50 16.17 -12.71
N GLY A 161 14.62 16.81 -11.53
CA GLY A 161 15.87 17.07 -10.83
C GLY A 161 16.42 15.84 -10.09
N LEU A 162 15.56 14.87 -9.75
CA LEU A 162 15.97 13.58 -9.19
C LEU A 162 15.68 12.46 -10.19
N PHE A 163 16.61 11.53 -10.33
CA PHE A 163 16.43 10.37 -11.21
C PHE A 163 15.36 9.43 -10.66
N ASN A 164 14.46 8.97 -11.54
CA ASN A 164 13.40 8.04 -11.21
C ASN A 164 13.89 6.59 -11.36
N PHE A 165 13.98 5.86 -10.25
CA PHE A 165 14.53 4.50 -10.22
C PHE A 165 13.55 3.54 -9.52
N PRO A 166 13.47 2.24 -9.89
CA PRO A 166 12.76 1.24 -9.09
C PRO A 166 13.42 1.00 -7.72
N ASP A 167 12.66 0.42 -6.78
CA ASP A 167 13.19 -0.01 -5.48
C ASP A 167 14.04 -1.29 -5.63
N MET A 168 15.34 -1.10 -5.87
CA MET A 168 16.31 -2.18 -6.10
C MET A 168 17.56 -2.02 -5.22
N TYR A 169 18.50 -2.95 -5.38
CA TYR A 169 19.83 -2.85 -4.78
C TYR A 169 20.84 -2.31 -5.80
N GLY A 170 21.84 -1.60 -5.29
CA GLY A 170 22.99 -1.18 -6.08
C GLY A 170 24.28 -1.23 -5.27
N LEU A 171 25.40 -1.45 -5.96
CA LEU A 171 26.74 -1.26 -5.43
C LEU A 171 27.06 0.24 -5.52
N LYS A 172 27.41 0.86 -4.40
CA LYS A 172 27.78 2.29 -4.33
C LYS A 172 29.21 2.48 -3.83
N THR A 173 29.85 3.54 -4.29
CA THR A 173 31.07 4.13 -3.72
C THR A 173 30.84 5.61 -3.49
N ILE A 174 31.17 6.13 -2.31
CA ILE A 174 31.06 7.57 -2.00
C ILE A 174 32.34 8.05 -1.35
N VAL A 175 32.90 9.15 -1.86
CA VAL A 175 34.07 9.82 -1.31
C VAL A 175 33.84 11.33 -1.17
N GLY A 176 34.52 11.95 -0.21
CA GLY A 176 34.40 13.38 0.06
C GLY A 176 35.32 14.21 -0.84
N GLY A 177 35.27 15.54 -0.68
CA GLY A 177 36.05 16.49 -1.49
C GLY A 177 37.56 16.20 -1.55
N LYS A 178 38.13 15.62 -0.48
CA LYS A 178 39.54 15.19 -0.38
C LYS A 178 39.98 14.24 -1.52
N TYR A 179 39.08 13.39 -2.00
CA TYR A 179 39.37 12.37 -3.02
C TYR A 179 38.66 12.63 -4.35
N LYS A 180 38.07 13.81 -4.51
CA LYS A 180 37.44 14.20 -5.76
C LYS A 180 38.46 14.18 -6.92
N GLY A 181 38.09 13.56 -8.03
CA GLY A 181 38.96 13.36 -9.19
C GLY A 181 40.01 12.26 -9.02
N ALA A 182 39.97 11.46 -7.95
CA ALA A 182 40.85 10.30 -7.81
C ALA A 182 40.47 9.13 -8.74
N GLY A 183 39.26 9.14 -9.33
CA GLY A 183 38.79 8.06 -10.20
C GLY A 183 38.26 6.83 -9.45
N VAL A 184 37.81 7.01 -8.20
CA VAL A 184 37.14 5.96 -7.42
C VAL A 184 35.85 5.55 -8.13
N ASN A 185 35.65 4.25 -8.33
CA ASN A 185 34.53 3.75 -9.12
C ASN A 185 34.05 2.37 -8.65
N VAL A 186 32.74 2.12 -8.74
CA VAL A 186 32.09 0.84 -8.43
C VAL A 186 32.53 -0.32 -9.32
N THR A 187 33.07 -0.04 -10.50
CA THR A 187 33.62 -1.08 -11.41
C THR A 187 35.02 -1.55 -11.00
N HIS A 188 35.67 -0.84 -10.08
CA HIS A 188 36.97 -1.23 -9.55
C HIS A 188 36.84 -2.11 -8.31
N GLY A 189 37.77 -3.05 -8.15
CA GLY A 189 37.95 -3.74 -6.87
C GLY A 189 38.42 -2.78 -5.78
N ILE A 190 38.10 -3.08 -4.52
CA ILE A 190 38.42 -2.23 -3.36
C ILE A 190 39.91 -1.86 -3.28
N THR A 191 40.82 -2.78 -3.57
CA THR A 191 42.26 -2.51 -3.57
C THR A 191 42.62 -1.39 -4.54
N LYS A 192 42.08 -1.41 -5.77
CA LYS A 192 42.35 -0.38 -6.77
C LYS A 192 41.79 0.98 -6.33
N ASN A 193 40.57 1.01 -5.80
CA ASN A 193 39.97 2.26 -5.29
C ASN A 193 40.82 2.87 -4.16
N LEU A 194 41.29 2.06 -3.21
CA LEU A 194 42.14 2.54 -2.12
C LEU A 194 43.52 3.00 -2.60
N THR A 195 44.11 2.32 -3.60
CA THR A 195 45.35 2.77 -4.24
C THR A 195 45.18 4.15 -4.89
N LEU A 196 44.13 4.35 -5.69
CA LEU A 196 43.84 5.63 -6.34
C LEU A 196 43.66 6.77 -5.32
N MET A 197 42.97 6.48 -4.22
CA MET A 197 42.82 7.43 -3.11
C MET A 197 44.16 7.75 -2.44
N ALA A 198 45.04 6.76 -2.29
CA ALA A 198 46.35 6.95 -1.67
C ALA A 198 47.26 7.79 -2.56
N GLU A 199 47.30 7.48 -3.86
CA GLU A 199 48.01 8.26 -4.89
C GLU A 199 47.54 9.71 -4.86
N LYS A 200 46.23 9.96 -4.90
CA LYS A 200 45.66 11.31 -4.80
C LYS A 200 46.11 12.07 -3.54
N THR A 201 46.20 11.37 -2.42
CA THR A 201 46.64 11.96 -1.14
C THR A 201 48.13 12.32 -1.18
N LEU A 202 48.97 11.45 -1.74
CA LEU A 202 50.41 11.67 -1.88
C LEU A 202 50.70 12.82 -2.86
N GLU A 203 50.00 12.86 -3.99
CA GLU A 203 50.05 13.96 -4.96
C GLU A 203 49.70 15.29 -4.30
N GLY A 204 48.59 15.36 -3.54
CA GLY A 204 48.19 16.56 -2.82
C GLY A 204 49.19 17.03 -1.75
N LYS A 205 50.04 16.13 -1.26
CA LYS A 205 51.14 16.42 -0.32
C LYS A 205 52.49 16.67 -1.02
N ASN A 206 52.55 16.59 -2.35
CA ASN A 206 53.80 16.59 -3.14
C ASN A 206 54.81 15.52 -2.68
N GLU A 207 54.31 14.36 -2.25
CA GLU A 207 55.13 13.24 -1.82
C GLU A 207 55.36 12.24 -2.97
N GLU A 208 56.54 11.61 -2.97
CA GLU A 208 56.85 10.52 -3.90
C GLU A 208 55.83 9.36 -3.78
N ILE A 209 55.36 8.87 -4.92
CA ILE A 209 54.40 7.76 -4.99
C ILE A 209 55.20 6.45 -5.09
N THR A 210 55.36 5.76 -3.97
CA THR A 210 55.99 4.43 -3.91
C THR A 210 55.02 3.38 -3.37
N PRO A 211 55.19 2.08 -3.69
CA PRO A 211 54.31 1.03 -3.17
C PRO A 211 54.24 0.98 -1.65
N GLN A 212 55.32 1.35 -0.96
CA GLN A 212 55.34 1.40 0.50
C GLN A 212 54.49 2.57 1.03
N LYS A 213 54.64 3.76 0.46
CA LYS A 213 53.83 4.93 0.85
C LYS A 213 52.35 4.76 0.54
N ILE A 214 52.01 4.14 -0.60
CA ILE A 214 50.63 3.76 -0.91
C ILE A 214 50.05 2.89 0.20
N ARG A 215 50.76 1.81 0.60
CA ARG A 215 50.31 0.93 1.70
C ARG A 215 50.15 1.69 3.01
N ASP A 216 51.06 2.59 3.33
CA ASP A 216 51.03 3.36 4.57
C ASP A 216 49.90 4.39 4.60
N GLU A 217 49.55 5.00 3.46
CA GLU A 217 48.36 5.85 3.35
C GLU A 217 47.06 5.03 3.40
N ILE A 218 47.00 3.85 2.75
CA ILE A 218 45.83 2.96 2.81
C ILE A 218 45.49 2.59 4.26
N LYS A 219 46.49 2.28 5.09
CA LYS A 219 46.28 1.94 6.52
C LYS A 219 45.69 3.09 7.35
N LYS A 220 45.83 4.33 6.90
CA LYS A 220 45.26 5.52 7.57
C LYS A 220 43.81 5.78 7.18
N MET A 221 43.33 5.17 6.09
CA MET A 221 41.98 5.40 5.58
C MET A 221 40.91 4.75 6.45
N LYS A 222 39.77 5.43 6.55
CA LYS A 222 38.56 4.97 7.24
C LYS A 222 37.48 4.61 6.22
N VAL A 223 37.03 3.36 6.27
CA VAL A 223 36.07 2.82 5.29
C VAL A 223 34.81 2.32 6.00
N VAL A 224 33.65 2.80 5.55
CA VAL A 224 32.34 2.37 6.04
C VAL A 224 31.74 1.32 5.10
N ILE A 225 31.34 0.18 5.67
CA ILE A 225 30.70 -0.94 4.95
C ILE A 225 29.54 -1.47 5.79
N LEU A 226 28.41 -1.78 5.14
CA LEU A 226 27.30 -2.52 5.78
C LEU A 226 27.75 -3.93 6.21
N ASP A 227 27.58 -4.29 7.47
CA ASP A 227 27.88 -5.61 8.01
C ASP A 227 26.76 -6.60 7.66
N ARG A 228 26.92 -7.25 6.51
CA ARG A 228 25.97 -8.20 5.92
C ARG A 228 26.72 -9.41 5.38
N PRO A 229 26.07 -10.60 5.32
CA PRO A 229 26.68 -11.80 4.73
C PRO A 229 27.22 -11.55 3.30
N ARG A 230 26.49 -10.76 2.50
CA ARG A 230 26.92 -10.37 1.14
C ARG A 230 28.22 -9.55 1.08
N HIS A 231 28.69 -8.98 2.18
CA HIS A 231 29.91 -8.15 2.24
C HIS A 231 31.08 -8.84 2.94
N GLU A 232 30.97 -10.11 3.37
CA GLU A 232 32.04 -10.82 4.09
C GLU A 232 33.38 -10.78 3.34
N LYS A 233 33.36 -11.00 2.02
CA LYS A 233 34.56 -10.94 1.18
C LYS A 233 35.15 -9.54 1.13
N LEU A 234 34.32 -8.52 0.93
CA LEU A 234 34.75 -7.12 0.89
C LEU A 234 35.39 -6.70 2.22
N ILE A 235 34.72 -7.04 3.33
CA ILE A 235 35.20 -6.79 4.70
C ILE A 235 36.53 -7.48 4.96
N LYS A 236 36.66 -8.76 4.55
CA LYS A 236 37.91 -9.51 4.68
C LYS A 236 39.07 -8.82 3.94
N THR A 237 38.87 -8.45 2.68
CA THR A 237 39.90 -7.75 1.89
C THR A 237 40.31 -6.42 2.53
N VAL A 238 39.35 -5.62 3.00
CA VAL A 238 39.63 -4.33 3.67
C VAL A 238 40.46 -4.53 4.94
N LYS A 239 40.15 -5.56 5.74
CA LYS A 239 40.93 -5.92 6.93
C LYS A 239 42.35 -6.38 6.57
N GLU A 240 42.52 -7.18 5.53
CA GLU A 240 43.84 -7.64 5.06
C GLU A 240 44.72 -6.49 4.57
N LEU A 241 44.13 -5.42 4.02
CA LEU A 241 44.84 -4.20 3.61
C LEU A 241 45.22 -3.28 4.79
N GLY A 242 44.78 -3.59 6.01
CA GLY A 242 45.09 -2.81 7.22
C GLY A 242 44.33 -1.49 7.34
N VAL A 243 43.25 -1.31 6.58
CA VAL A 243 42.37 -0.13 6.60
C VAL A 243 41.56 -0.08 7.89
N GLN A 244 41.23 1.13 8.38
CA GLN A 244 40.33 1.32 9.51
C GLN A 244 38.87 1.07 9.08
N LEU A 245 38.41 -0.17 9.21
CA LEU A 245 37.04 -0.56 8.92
C LEU A 245 36.06 -0.05 10.00
N ILE A 246 35.01 0.64 9.56
CA ILE A 246 33.88 1.05 10.39
C ILE A 246 32.63 0.27 9.92
N PRO A 247 32.36 -0.92 10.48
CA PRO A 247 31.17 -1.67 10.10
C PRO A 247 29.91 -0.99 10.66
N VAL A 248 28.86 -0.93 9.84
CA VAL A 248 27.54 -0.39 10.19
C VAL A 248 26.48 -1.45 9.94
N LYS A 249 25.51 -1.62 10.84
CA LYS A 249 24.48 -2.68 10.68
C LYS A 249 23.46 -2.31 9.62
N ASP A 250 22.79 -1.17 9.81
CA ASP A 250 21.60 -0.77 9.07
C ASP A 250 21.67 0.71 8.62
N ASP A 251 22.84 1.36 8.68
CA ASP A 251 23.04 2.79 8.41
C ASP A 251 24.12 3.05 7.34
N ASP A 252 23.72 3.14 6.07
CA ASP A 252 24.59 3.50 4.94
C ASP A 252 24.26 4.84 4.27
N LEU A 253 23.32 5.62 4.85
CA LEU A 253 22.99 6.98 4.46
C LEU A 253 23.75 8.04 5.28
N THR A 254 23.61 8.04 6.62
CA THR A 254 24.14 9.14 7.44
C THR A 254 25.66 9.26 7.49
N PRO A 255 26.46 8.17 7.31
CA PRO A 255 27.91 8.29 7.13
C PRO A 255 28.32 9.21 5.98
N THR A 256 27.45 9.46 4.99
CA THR A 256 27.73 10.40 3.89
C THR A 256 28.04 11.81 4.40
N LEU A 257 27.43 12.24 5.51
CA LEU A 257 27.75 13.52 6.17
C LEU A 257 29.17 13.53 6.74
N ALA A 258 29.65 12.38 7.24
CA ALA A 258 31.02 12.26 7.75
C ALA A 258 32.03 12.21 6.61
N VAL A 259 31.65 11.63 5.47
CA VAL A 259 32.46 11.64 4.24
C VAL A 259 32.67 13.06 3.73
N THR A 260 31.62 13.89 3.68
CA THR A 260 31.72 15.28 3.22
C THR A 260 32.54 16.16 4.16
N ARG A 261 32.58 15.84 5.47
CA ARG A 261 33.46 16.46 6.46
C ARG A 261 34.90 15.92 6.48
N GLY A 262 35.20 14.87 5.72
CA GLY A 262 36.53 14.23 5.71
C GLY A 262 36.84 13.38 6.94
N GLU A 263 35.84 13.02 7.74
CA GLU A 263 35.97 12.14 8.92
C GLU A 263 36.02 10.64 8.53
N VAL A 264 35.39 10.32 7.39
CA VAL A 264 35.38 9.01 6.73
C VAL A 264 35.89 9.20 5.30
N ASP A 265 36.74 8.29 4.83
CA ASP A 265 37.39 8.45 3.52
C ASP A 265 36.56 7.80 2.39
N LEU A 266 35.88 6.68 2.66
CA LEU A 266 35.08 5.95 1.66
C LEU A 266 33.88 5.21 2.29
N ILE A 267 32.72 5.31 1.66
CA ILE A 267 31.61 4.35 1.83
C ILE A 267 31.62 3.43 0.62
N ILE A 268 31.56 2.10 0.82
CA ILE A 268 31.50 1.14 -0.27
C ILE A 268 30.64 -0.08 0.08
N GLY A 269 29.85 -0.56 -0.87
CA GLY A 269 29.10 -1.81 -0.75
C GLY A 269 27.73 -1.77 -1.41
N VAL A 270 27.00 -2.88 -1.28
CA VAL A 270 25.65 -3.09 -1.80
C VAL A 270 24.59 -2.61 -0.79
N GLY A 271 23.85 -1.58 -1.17
CA GLY A 271 22.78 -0.94 -0.41
C GLY A 271 21.50 -0.77 -1.22
N GLY A 272 20.47 -0.17 -0.63
CA GLY A 272 19.26 0.21 -1.36
C GLY A 272 19.47 1.46 -2.22
N ILE A 273 18.69 1.57 -3.30
CA ILE A 273 18.72 2.74 -4.18
C ILE A 273 18.11 4.01 -3.53
N PRO A 274 17.04 3.94 -2.70
CA PRO A 274 16.52 5.14 -2.02
C PRO A 274 17.57 5.87 -1.16
N GLU A 275 18.30 5.12 -0.34
CA GLU A 275 19.37 5.65 0.52
C GLU A 275 20.54 6.21 -0.32
N THR A 276 20.77 5.59 -1.49
CA THR A 276 21.77 6.02 -2.47
C THR A 276 21.37 7.35 -3.14
N MET A 277 20.09 7.52 -3.50
CA MET A 277 19.56 8.77 -4.07
C MET A 277 19.67 9.93 -3.06
N LEU A 278 19.32 9.69 -1.80
CA LEU A 278 19.50 10.68 -0.74
C LEU A 278 20.98 11.02 -0.52
N SER A 279 21.86 10.03 -0.57
CA SER A 279 23.31 10.25 -0.50
C SER A 279 23.82 11.10 -1.67
N ALA A 280 23.27 10.91 -2.88
CA ALA A 280 23.62 11.73 -4.05
C ALA A 280 23.26 13.20 -3.85
N ILE A 281 22.10 13.52 -3.26
CA ILE A 281 21.72 14.90 -2.90
C ILE A 281 22.77 15.50 -1.94
N ILE A 282 23.15 14.76 -0.91
CA ILE A 282 24.15 15.19 0.08
C ILE A 282 25.50 15.46 -0.61
N VAL A 283 25.96 14.54 -1.47
CA VAL A 283 27.24 14.65 -2.19
C VAL A 283 27.25 15.84 -3.16
N GLU A 284 26.17 16.07 -3.91
CA GLU A 284 26.10 17.20 -4.84
C GLU A 284 26.05 18.56 -4.11
N LYS A 285 25.37 18.63 -2.97
CA LYS A 285 25.28 19.88 -2.19
C LYS A 285 26.52 20.17 -1.34
N LEU A 286 27.15 19.14 -0.76
CA LEU A 286 28.28 19.32 0.16
C LEU A 286 29.65 19.02 -0.46
N GLY A 287 29.68 18.46 -1.67
CA GLY A 287 30.89 18.15 -2.41
C GLY A 287 31.43 16.75 -2.12
N GLY A 288 31.93 16.12 -3.19
CA GLY A 288 32.48 14.78 -3.18
C GLY A 288 32.33 14.16 -4.57
N GLU A 289 32.46 12.83 -4.61
CA GLU A 289 32.16 12.02 -5.79
C GLU A 289 31.47 10.73 -5.35
N MET A 290 30.52 10.30 -6.17
CA MET A 290 29.79 9.07 -5.96
C MET A 290 29.68 8.32 -7.27
N SER A 291 29.72 7.00 -7.19
CA SER A 291 29.30 6.15 -8.29
C SER A 291 28.38 5.03 -7.80
N LEU A 292 27.41 4.66 -8.63
CA LEU A 292 26.40 3.64 -8.38
C LEU A 292 26.32 2.71 -9.58
N ARG A 293 26.15 1.43 -9.32
CA ARG A 293 25.75 0.44 -10.31
C ARG A 293 24.62 -0.42 -9.77
N ILE A 294 23.57 -0.57 -10.54
CA ILE A 294 22.45 -1.44 -10.17
C ILE A 294 22.80 -2.92 -10.31
N LEU A 295 22.18 -3.73 -9.46
CA LEU A 295 22.42 -5.17 -9.40
C LEU A 295 21.11 -5.94 -9.47
N PRO A 296 21.08 -7.09 -10.17
CA PRO A 296 19.99 -8.05 -10.03
C PRO A 296 19.86 -8.48 -8.57
N SER A 297 18.62 -8.70 -8.10
CA SER A 297 18.33 -9.03 -6.71
C SER A 297 19.08 -10.28 -6.24
N GLY A 298 19.16 -11.32 -7.08
CA GLY A 298 19.93 -12.53 -6.79
C GLY A 298 21.42 -12.26 -6.55
N ILE A 299 22.00 -11.32 -7.31
CA ILE A 299 23.42 -10.93 -7.21
C ILE A 299 23.66 -10.01 -6.01
N ALA A 300 22.73 -9.11 -5.74
CA ALA A 300 22.79 -8.24 -4.56
C ALA A 300 22.80 -9.06 -3.26
N GLN A 301 22.15 -10.23 -3.25
CA GLN A 301 22.20 -11.16 -2.12
C GLN A 301 23.42 -12.08 -2.14
N ASP A 302 23.87 -12.53 -3.30
CA ASP A 302 25.08 -13.35 -3.47
C ASP A 302 26.35 -12.48 -3.52
N GLY A 303 26.92 -12.25 -2.33
CA GLY A 303 28.14 -11.48 -2.15
C GLY A 303 29.35 -11.95 -2.98
N LYS A 304 29.38 -13.22 -3.40
CA LYS A 304 30.47 -13.77 -4.24
C LYS A 304 30.40 -13.25 -5.66
N LEU A 305 29.18 -13.12 -6.18
CA LEU A 305 28.96 -12.72 -7.56
C LEU A 305 29.14 -11.21 -7.72
N SER A 306 28.73 -10.38 -6.75
CA SER A 306 28.72 -8.90 -6.82
C SER A 306 29.93 -8.20 -7.50
N GLY A 307 31.15 -8.75 -7.38
CA GLY A 307 32.38 -8.19 -8.00
C GLY A 307 32.65 -8.62 -9.45
N MET A 308 31.80 -9.44 -10.06
CA MET A 308 31.97 -9.90 -11.44
C MET A 308 31.46 -8.87 -12.45
N MET A 309 32.33 -8.52 -13.39
CA MET A 309 32.09 -7.53 -14.43
C MET A 309 31.16 -8.03 -15.55
N TYR A 310 30.22 -8.95 -15.31
CA TYR A 310 29.19 -9.35 -16.30
C TYR A 310 27.84 -9.72 -15.66
N ASN A 311 27.66 -9.45 -14.36
CA ASN A 311 26.44 -9.83 -13.63
C ASN A 311 25.17 -9.14 -14.12
N TRP A 312 25.30 -8.05 -14.86
CA TRP A 312 24.18 -7.37 -15.48
C TRP A 312 23.44 -8.23 -16.51
N ASN A 313 24.03 -9.34 -16.98
CA ASN A 313 23.30 -10.31 -17.80
C ASN A 313 22.36 -11.21 -16.99
N LEU A 314 22.33 -11.08 -15.65
CA LEU A 314 21.59 -11.99 -14.77
C LEU A 314 20.30 -11.39 -14.22
N PHE A 315 19.81 -10.27 -14.76
CA PHE A 315 18.47 -9.77 -14.45
C PHE A 315 17.43 -10.79 -14.89
N GLY A 316 16.56 -11.20 -13.95
CA GLY A 316 15.39 -12.00 -14.28
C GLY A 316 14.45 -11.23 -15.21
N LYS A 317 13.62 -11.93 -15.97
CA LYS A 317 12.72 -11.30 -16.93
C LYS A 317 11.80 -10.27 -16.28
N ASN A 318 11.36 -10.56 -15.05
CA ASN A 318 10.55 -9.65 -14.27
C ASN A 318 11.26 -8.35 -13.94
N GLU A 319 12.54 -8.44 -13.53
CA GLU A 319 13.35 -7.27 -13.21
C GLU A 319 13.59 -6.44 -14.47
N VAL A 320 13.82 -7.09 -15.62
CA VAL A 320 13.90 -6.43 -16.93
C VAL A 320 12.60 -5.71 -17.28
N ASP A 321 11.45 -6.36 -17.07
CA ASP A 321 10.13 -5.74 -17.31
C ASP A 321 9.90 -4.52 -16.40
N ILE A 322 10.40 -4.54 -15.17
CA ILE A 322 10.37 -3.38 -14.27
C ILE A 322 11.31 -2.28 -14.80
N LEU A 323 12.58 -2.58 -15.07
CA LEU A 323 13.59 -1.61 -15.52
C LEU A 323 13.18 -0.87 -16.81
N ARG A 324 12.57 -1.58 -17.77
CA ARG A 324 12.08 -0.98 -19.02
C ARG A 324 11.08 0.14 -18.78
N ASN A 325 10.28 0.07 -17.71
CA ASN A 325 9.32 1.11 -17.35
C ASN A 325 10.00 2.43 -16.93
N PHE A 326 11.26 2.35 -16.52
CA PHE A 326 12.10 3.49 -16.16
C PHE A 326 13.06 3.87 -17.28
N LYS A 327 12.81 3.36 -18.51
CA LYS A 327 13.69 3.52 -19.68
C LYS A 327 15.10 2.96 -19.46
N VAL A 328 15.23 2.00 -18.55
CA VAL A 328 16.47 1.29 -18.29
C VAL A 328 16.43 -0.06 -19.00
N VAL A 329 17.31 -0.27 -19.97
CA VAL A 329 17.25 -1.40 -20.91
C VAL A 329 18.57 -2.15 -21.01
N ARG A 330 18.58 -3.23 -21.79
CA ARG A 330 19.74 -4.09 -21.96
C ARG A 330 20.83 -3.37 -22.76
N PRO A 331 22.12 -3.56 -22.39
CA PRO A 331 23.26 -3.15 -23.20
C PRO A 331 23.15 -3.58 -24.66
N GLY A 332 23.24 -2.61 -25.56
CA GLY A 332 23.16 -2.79 -27.01
C GLY A 332 21.73 -2.86 -27.58
N THR A 333 20.72 -2.51 -26.79
CA THR A 333 19.31 -2.44 -27.22
C THR A 333 18.67 -1.07 -27.03
N GLU A 334 19.45 -0.09 -26.60
CA GLU A 334 19.03 1.28 -26.28
C GLU A 334 18.50 2.00 -27.50
N LYS A 335 17.33 2.64 -27.34
CA LYS A 335 16.81 3.65 -28.26
C LYS A 335 17.07 5.05 -27.70
N GLU A 336 16.73 6.07 -28.50
CA GLU A 336 16.85 7.46 -28.08
C GLU A 336 16.10 7.72 -26.76
N GLY A 337 16.82 8.26 -25.76
CA GLY A 337 16.27 8.53 -24.43
C GLY A 337 16.21 7.33 -23.47
N GLU A 338 16.67 6.14 -23.89
CA GLU A 338 16.85 4.97 -23.02
C GLU A 338 18.29 4.89 -22.50
N ILE A 339 18.46 4.24 -21.36
CA ILE A 339 19.74 4.13 -20.65
C ILE A 339 20.05 2.66 -20.41
N SER A 340 21.30 2.27 -20.60
CA SER A 340 21.72 0.90 -20.34
C SER A 340 21.74 0.58 -18.85
N TRP A 341 21.30 -0.60 -18.43
CA TRP A 341 21.36 -1.00 -17.02
C TRP A 341 22.78 -1.27 -16.52
N ASP A 342 23.77 -1.40 -17.40
CA ASP A 342 25.17 -1.54 -17.01
C ASP A 342 25.87 -0.19 -16.80
N THR A 343 25.16 0.92 -17.05
CA THR A 343 25.60 2.29 -16.79
C THR A 343 26.06 2.45 -15.35
N VAL A 344 27.19 3.13 -15.18
CA VAL A 344 27.68 3.60 -13.89
C VAL A 344 27.18 5.02 -13.69
N TRP A 345 26.31 5.20 -12.70
CA TRP A 345 25.66 6.46 -12.39
C TRP A 345 26.51 7.27 -11.43
N THR A 346 26.71 8.54 -11.72
CA THR A 346 27.36 9.48 -10.80
C THR A 346 26.32 10.17 -9.91
N SER A 347 26.75 10.85 -8.84
CA SER A 347 25.84 11.69 -8.04
C SER A 347 25.12 12.74 -8.89
N LYS A 348 25.77 13.29 -9.93
CA LYS A 348 25.15 14.24 -10.88
C LYS A 348 24.08 13.61 -11.76
N ASP A 349 24.23 12.34 -12.14
CA ASP A 349 23.21 11.66 -12.94
C ASP A 349 21.96 11.38 -12.11
N LEU A 350 22.16 11.10 -10.81
CA LEU A 350 21.10 10.78 -9.85
C LEU A 350 20.40 12.02 -9.30
N ALA A 351 21.13 13.10 -9.05
CA ALA A 351 20.65 14.32 -8.42
C ALA A 351 21.19 15.55 -9.18
N ARG A 352 20.44 16.03 -10.18
CA ARG A 352 20.85 17.12 -11.09
C ARG A 352 20.09 18.42 -10.89
N GLY A 353 19.15 18.44 -9.95
CA GLY A 353 18.31 19.59 -9.69
C GLY A 353 19.08 20.80 -9.20
N LYS A 354 18.55 21.98 -9.48
CA LYS A 354 19.08 23.26 -9.00
C LYS A 354 18.59 23.51 -7.57
N ASP A 355 17.30 23.32 -7.31
CA ASP A 355 16.65 23.57 -6.01
C ASP A 355 16.44 22.26 -5.23
N MET A 356 17.53 21.53 -4.97
CA MET A 356 17.46 20.31 -4.17
C MET A 356 17.56 20.61 -2.67
N VAL A 357 16.73 19.92 -1.90
CA VAL A 357 16.71 19.98 -0.44
C VAL A 357 16.72 18.56 0.12
N PHE A 358 17.53 18.33 1.14
CA PHE A 358 17.45 17.14 1.98
C PHE A 358 17.00 17.55 3.37
N THR A 359 16.00 16.87 3.93
CA THR A 359 15.60 17.01 5.33
C THR A 359 15.67 15.66 6.02
N ALA A 360 16.09 15.67 7.29
CA ALA A 360 15.99 14.50 8.14
C ALA A 360 15.73 14.88 9.59
N SER A 361 14.92 14.11 10.30
CA SER A 361 14.74 14.28 11.74
C SER A 361 15.58 13.28 12.52
N VAL A 362 16.26 13.75 13.56
CA VAL A 362 17.02 12.90 14.48
C VAL A 362 16.07 12.30 15.50
N ILE A 363 15.70 11.05 15.29
CA ILE A 363 14.79 10.31 16.17
C ILE A 363 15.54 9.83 17.40
N LYS A 364 16.70 9.21 17.16
CA LYS A 364 17.66 8.83 18.18
C LYS A 364 19.04 9.32 17.76
N LYS A 365 19.79 9.87 18.72
CA LYS A 365 21.10 10.48 18.48
C LYS A 365 22.00 9.58 17.62
N SER A 366 22.65 10.17 16.62
CA SER A 366 23.57 9.49 15.71
C SER A 366 24.94 10.13 15.79
N ARG A 367 25.99 9.31 15.85
CA ARG A 367 27.40 9.79 15.86
C ARG A 367 27.78 10.59 14.61
N TRP A 368 27.01 10.43 13.54
CA TRP A 368 27.26 11.05 12.23
C TRP A 368 26.67 12.46 12.11
N ILE A 369 25.74 12.82 13.01
CA ILE A 369 25.01 14.08 13.03
C ILE A 369 25.42 14.85 14.30
N ARG A 370 26.14 15.95 14.11
CA ARG A 370 26.72 16.73 15.21
C ARG A 370 26.32 18.19 15.11
N LEU A 371 25.98 18.77 16.26
CA LEU A 371 25.75 20.19 16.43
C LEU A 371 27.03 20.99 16.09
N PRO A 372 26.92 22.31 15.85
CA PRO A 372 28.08 23.16 15.54
C PRO A 372 29.20 23.13 16.58
N ASP A 373 28.88 22.83 17.84
CA ASP A 373 29.85 22.67 18.94
C ASP A 373 30.53 21.29 18.98
N GLY A 374 30.21 20.39 18.04
CA GLY A 374 30.78 19.05 17.92
C GLY A 374 30.07 17.96 18.73
N ARG A 375 29.09 18.30 19.58
CA ARG A 375 28.28 17.30 20.30
C ARG A 375 27.36 16.56 19.34
N GLU A 376 27.05 15.30 19.63
CA GLU A 376 26.02 14.56 18.89
C GLU A 376 24.67 15.27 19.05
N ALA A 377 23.93 15.41 17.95
CA ALA A 377 22.59 15.96 18.02
C ALA A 377 21.70 15.02 18.85
N PRO A 378 20.95 15.54 19.85
CA PRO A 378 20.05 14.70 20.64
C PRO A 378 18.95 14.09 19.77
N GLY A 379 18.37 12.99 20.25
CA GLY A 379 17.15 12.44 19.68
C GLY A 379 15.94 13.32 20.00
N VAL A 380 14.75 12.79 19.74
CA VAL A 380 13.49 13.46 20.11
C VAL A 380 13.36 13.51 21.62
N GLU A 381 13.05 14.68 22.16
CA GLU A 381 12.92 14.93 23.60
C GLU A 381 11.53 15.47 23.91
N LEU A 382 10.81 14.83 24.84
CA LEU A 382 9.51 15.30 25.34
C LEU A 382 9.68 15.83 26.76
N GLY A 383 9.27 17.08 26.99
CA GLY A 383 9.10 17.63 28.33
C GLY A 383 7.76 17.19 28.91
N PRO A 384 7.70 16.26 29.88
CA PRO A 384 6.44 15.68 30.34
C PRO A 384 5.49 16.69 30.99
N GLU A 385 6.03 17.70 31.68
CA GLU A 385 5.23 18.76 32.31
C GLU A 385 4.81 19.87 31.34
N THR A 386 5.68 20.20 30.39
CA THR A 386 5.44 21.28 29.41
C THR A 386 4.68 20.80 28.19
N GLY A 387 4.65 19.48 27.93
CA GLY A 387 4.11 18.91 26.70
C GLY A 387 4.87 19.34 25.43
N GLU A 388 6.05 19.93 25.58
CA GLU A 388 6.86 20.39 24.44
C GLU A 388 7.75 19.25 23.95
N ILE A 389 7.69 18.97 22.65
CA ILE A 389 8.55 18.00 21.97
C ILE A 389 9.59 18.75 21.17
N THR A 390 10.86 18.53 21.47
CA THR A 390 11.98 19.10 20.72
C THR A 390 12.52 18.06 19.74
N VAL A 391 12.60 18.42 18.47
CA VAL A 391 13.10 17.56 17.39
C VAL A 391 14.25 18.27 16.68
N GLN A 392 15.40 17.61 16.58
CA GLN A 392 16.51 18.12 15.77
C GLN A 392 16.26 17.77 14.30
N VAL A 393 16.05 18.79 13.46
CA VAL A 393 15.84 18.63 12.02
C VAL A 393 17.11 19.03 11.28
N VAL A 394 17.77 18.06 10.66
CA VAL A 394 18.85 18.27 9.70
C VAL A 394 18.24 18.78 8.40
N ARG A 395 18.79 19.88 7.87
CA ARG A 395 18.46 20.39 6.56
C ARG A 395 19.72 20.64 5.76
N ILE A 396 19.72 20.20 4.51
CA ILE A 396 20.77 20.52 3.54
C ILE A 396 20.10 21.20 2.36
N ALA A 397 20.47 22.46 2.14
CA ALA A 397 20.06 23.24 1.00
C ALA A 397 21.20 24.21 0.63
N GLY A 398 21.33 24.52 -0.66
CA GLY A 398 22.54 25.15 -1.16
C GLY A 398 23.76 24.32 -0.75
N ASN A 399 24.80 24.94 -0.19
CA ASN A 399 26.00 24.25 0.28
C ASN A 399 26.10 24.23 1.82
N THR A 400 24.95 24.29 2.50
CA THR A 400 24.88 24.44 3.95
C THR A 400 24.24 23.23 4.60
N VAL A 401 24.73 22.87 5.79
CA VAL A 401 24.11 21.89 6.69
C VAL A 401 23.62 22.65 7.91
N GLU A 402 22.32 22.60 8.16
CA GLU A 402 21.68 23.17 9.34
C GLU A 402 21.16 22.02 10.21
N ILE A 403 21.28 22.14 11.54
CA ILE A 403 20.60 21.26 12.48
C ILE A 403 19.75 22.16 13.36
N VAL A 404 18.45 22.18 13.07
CA VAL A 404 17.51 23.14 13.64
C VAL A 404 16.67 22.44 14.71
N PRO A 405 16.70 22.91 15.97
CA PRO A 405 15.79 22.43 17.00
C PRO A 405 14.39 22.99 16.75
N VAL A 406 13.45 22.15 16.33
CA VAL A 406 12.04 22.52 16.16
C VAL A 406 11.26 22.08 17.40
N ILE A 407 10.49 23.00 17.99
CA ILE A 407 9.70 22.71 19.19
C ILE A 407 8.22 22.62 18.80
N TYR A 408 7.65 21.44 19.01
CA TYR A 408 6.23 21.16 18.84
C TYR A 408 5.52 21.24 20.18
N ARG A 409 4.53 22.12 20.30
CA ARG A 409 3.68 22.20 21.47
C ARG A 409 2.49 21.27 21.30
N THR A 410 2.24 20.46 22.33
CA THR A 410 1.10 19.54 22.35
C THR A 410 -0.03 20.04 23.25
N VAL A 411 -1.18 19.37 23.17
CA VAL A 411 -2.30 19.58 24.11
C VAL A 411 -2.05 19.05 25.52
N ILE A 412 -0.91 18.37 25.78
CA ILE A 412 -0.56 17.80 27.10
C ILE A 412 -0.65 18.87 28.19
N ASN A 413 0.01 20.02 28.01
CA ASN A 413 0.06 21.05 29.04
C ASN A 413 -1.34 21.56 29.44
N ARG A 414 -2.26 21.67 28.47
CA ARG A 414 -3.65 22.05 28.71
C ARG A 414 -4.35 21.05 29.61
N TYR A 415 -4.26 19.76 29.31
CA TYR A 415 -4.91 18.72 30.09
C TYR A 415 -4.23 18.47 31.45
N VAL A 416 -2.90 18.60 31.53
CA VAL A 416 -2.17 18.54 32.80
C VAL A 416 -2.58 19.67 33.74
N SER A 417 -2.75 20.89 33.22
CA SER A 417 -3.21 22.03 34.03
C SER A 417 -4.62 21.79 34.55
N GLN A 418 -5.53 21.37 33.68
CA GLN A 418 -6.91 21.00 34.07
C GLN A 418 -6.94 19.87 35.11
N TYR A 419 -6.05 18.88 34.99
CA TYR A 419 -5.90 17.79 35.94
C TYR A 419 -5.34 18.24 37.30
N LYS A 420 -4.41 19.21 37.32
CA LYS A 420 -3.89 19.77 38.59
C LYS A 420 -4.93 20.61 39.33
N ASP A 421 -5.81 21.28 38.59
CA ASP A 421 -6.91 22.08 39.15
C ASP A 421 -8.08 21.21 39.64
N LEU A 422 -8.13 19.94 39.25
CA LEU A 422 -9.10 18.95 39.72
C LEU A 422 -8.76 18.53 41.17
N GLY A 423 -9.69 18.81 42.09
CA GLY A 423 -9.65 18.33 43.47
C GLY A 423 -9.98 16.82 43.59
N VAL A 424 -11.21 16.49 44.02
CA VAL A 424 -11.67 15.09 44.12
C VAL A 424 -12.36 14.67 42.81
N ILE A 425 -11.92 13.55 42.23
CA ILE A 425 -12.50 12.99 41.00
C ILE A 425 -13.73 12.16 41.38
N ASN A 426 -14.91 12.79 41.38
CA ASN A 426 -16.19 12.11 41.64
C ASN A 426 -17.31 12.47 40.64
N ASP A 427 -17.00 13.26 39.61
CA ASP A 427 -17.96 13.70 38.60
C ASP A 427 -17.54 13.33 37.16
N LYS A 428 -18.47 13.47 36.22
CA LYS A 428 -18.24 13.13 34.80
C LYS A 428 -17.19 14.02 34.14
N THR A 429 -17.05 15.27 34.60
CA THR A 429 -16.12 16.25 34.06
C THR A 429 -14.68 15.88 34.39
N GLY A 430 -14.40 15.49 35.65
CA GLY A 430 -13.09 14.98 36.06
C GLY A 430 -12.70 13.71 35.32
N ALA A 431 -13.67 12.82 35.09
CA ALA A 431 -13.43 11.59 34.33
C ALA A 431 -13.06 11.86 32.85
N ASP A 432 -13.71 12.82 32.20
CA ASP A 432 -13.40 13.18 30.80
C ASP A 432 -11.98 13.75 30.66
N ILE A 433 -11.54 14.59 31.60
CA ILE A 433 -10.17 15.14 31.59
C ILE A 433 -9.13 14.03 31.71
N ILE A 434 -9.35 13.03 32.57
CA ILE A 434 -8.45 11.89 32.74
C ILE A 434 -8.39 11.03 31.47
N ILE A 435 -9.54 10.78 30.83
CA ILE A 435 -9.60 10.03 29.57
C ILE A 435 -8.85 10.79 28.46
N ARG A 436 -9.02 12.10 28.36
CA ARG A 436 -8.29 12.92 27.36
C ARG A 436 -6.79 12.95 27.63
N LEU A 437 -6.40 13.05 28.90
CA LEU A 437 -5.01 13.02 29.33
C LEU A 437 -4.36 11.67 29.03
N GLU A 438 -5.06 10.57 29.31
CA GLU A 438 -4.62 9.23 28.91
C GLU A 438 -4.37 9.15 27.42
N LYS A 439 -5.35 9.56 26.60
CA LYS A 439 -5.23 9.48 25.14
C LYS A 439 -3.99 10.20 24.66
N VAL A 440 -3.77 11.46 25.10
CA VAL A 440 -2.61 12.22 24.63
C VAL A 440 -1.28 11.63 25.13
N TYR A 441 -1.21 11.17 26.39
CA TYR A 441 -0.01 10.52 26.93
C TYR A 441 0.34 9.25 26.19
N THR A 442 -0.66 8.39 25.94
CA THR A 442 -0.52 7.16 25.17
C THR A 442 -0.07 7.43 23.72
N GLU A 443 -0.47 8.56 23.12
CA GLU A 443 -0.01 8.96 21.78
C GLU A 443 1.45 9.43 21.71
N PHE A 444 2.08 9.73 22.85
CA PHE A 444 3.50 10.12 22.93
C PHE A 444 4.34 9.17 23.80
N GLY A 445 3.84 7.96 24.07
CA GLY A 445 4.60 6.91 24.75
C GLY A 445 4.77 7.09 26.26
N MET A 446 4.01 8.00 26.88
CA MET A 446 4.01 8.25 28.33
C MET A 446 3.15 7.20 29.08
N TYR A 447 3.44 5.92 28.86
CA TYR A 447 2.60 4.82 29.35
C TYR A 447 2.61 4.70 30.88
N GLN A 448 3.73 5.00 31.52
CA GLN A 448 3.87 4.92 32.98
C GLN A 448 3.06 6.04 33.66
N GLU A 449 3.16 7.26 33.15
CA GLU A 449 2.42 8.43 33.63
C GLU A 449 0.91 8.24 33.45
N THR A 450 0.50 7.65 32.32
CA THR A 450 -0.89 7.23 32.09
C THR A 450 -1.37 6.25 33.16
N LYS A 451 -0.61 5.19 33.43
CA LYS A 451 -0.95 4.16 34.43
C LYS A 451 -1.13 4.78 35.81
N GLU A 452 -0.21 5.63 36.23
CA GLU A 452 -0.27 6.31 37.54
C GLU A 452 -1.49 7.24 37.66
N CYS A 453 -1.82 7.95 36.58
CA CYS A 453 -3.01 8.81 36.52
C CYS A 453 -4.30 7.98 36.66
N LEU A 454 -4.41 6.88 35.92
CA LEU A 454 -5.57 5.98 35.97
C LEU A 454 -5.70 5.30 37.33
N GLN A 455 -4.61 4.83 37.93
CA GLN A 455 -4.64 4.22 39.26
C GLN A 455 -5.17 5.19 40.33
N LYS A 456 -4.73 6.46 40.30
CA LYS A 456 -5.25 7.50 41.20
C LYS A 456 -6.75 7.72 41.00
N ALA A 457 -7.20 7.71 39.74
CA ALA A 457 -8.62 7.80 39.42
C ALA A 457 -9.39 6.60 40.00
N ILE A 458 -8.96 5.37 39.70
CA ILE A 458 -9.59 4.12 40.16
C ILE A 458 -9.73 4.05 41.69
N LEU A 459 -8.74 4.55 42.44
CA LEU A 459 -8.74 4.53 43.91
C LEU A 459 -9.56 5.68 44.55
N SER A 460 -10.10 6.61 43.76
CA SER A 460 -10.87 7.75 44.27
C SER A 460 -12.26 7.32 44.77
N LYS A 461 -12.63 7.77 45.97
CA LYS A 461 -13.92 7.42 46.59
C LYS A 461 -15.09 8.12 45.88
N GLY A 462 -16.16 7.38 45.59
CA GLY A 462 -17.41 7.92 45.06
C GLY A 462 -17.56 7.90 43.53
N ILE A 463 -16.70 7.17 42.81
CA ILE A 463 -16.82 6.97 41.37
C ILE A 463 -17.92 5.96 41.03
N HIS A 464 -18.72 6.27 40.02
CA HIS A 464 -19.76 5.39 39.48
C HIS A 464 -19.16 4.13 38.84
N GLU A 465 -19.84 2.98 38.99
CA GLU A 465 -19.35 1.67 38.54
C GLU A 465 -18.99 1.63 37.05
N ASP A 466 -19.82 2.22 36.18
CA ASP A 466 -19.53 2.34 34.73
C ASP A 466 -18.21 3.07 34.42
N LEU A 467 -17.89 4.13 35.17
CA LEU A 467 -16.65 4.89 34.98
C LEU A 467 -15.45 4.09 35.49
N LEU A 468 -15.62 3.36 36.59
CA LEU A 468 -14.60 2.47 37.13
C LEU A 468 -14.27 1.35 36.12
N GLN A 469 -15.29 0.71 35.54
CA GLN A 469 -15.10 -0.29 34.49
C GLN A 469 -14.35 0.30 33.29
N LYS A 470 -14.72 1.50 32.84
CA LYS A 470 -14.02 2.19 31.74
C LYS A 470 -12.57 2.46 32.07
N PHE A 471 -12.24 2.97 33.27
CA PHE A 471 -10.86 3.21 33.68
C PHE A 471 -10.05 1.92 33.76
N ASN A 472 -10.63 0.83 34.28
CA ASN A 472 -9.96 -0.48 34.31
C ASN A 472 -9.66 -0.99 32.89
N SER A 473 -10.62 -0.92 31.97
CA SER A 473 -10.40 -1.33 30.57
C SER A 473 -9.29 -0.52 29.88
N VAL A 474 -9.28 0.80 30.10
CA VAL A 474 -8.22 1.68 29.59
C VAL A 474 -6.87 1.33 30.22
N TYR A 475 -6.84 1.10 31.53
CA TYR A 475 -5.62 0.72 32.26
C TYR A 475 -5.03 -0.57 31.69
N GLU A 476 -5.83 -1.62 31.55
CA GLU A 476 -5.36 -2.90 30.99
C GLU A 476 -4.87 -2.77 29.54
N TYR A 477 -5.52 -1.93 28.73
CA TYR A 477 -5.02 -1.64 27.38
C TYR A 477 -3.64 -0.97 27.40
N VAL A 478 -3.45 0.01 28.28
CA VAL A 478 -2.17 0.73 28.44
C VAL A 478 -1.10 -0.19 29.03
N GLU A 479 -1.44 -1.09 29.96
CA GLU A 479 -0.55 -2.14 30.45
C GLU A 479 0.00 -2.99 29.30
N GLY A 480 -0.86 -3.40 28.35
CA GLY A 480 -0.42 -4.14 27.17
C GLY A 480 0.57 -3.34 26.30
N LEU A 481 0.36 -2.04 26.14
CA LEU A 481 1.27 -1.16 25.40
C LEU A 481 2.60 -0.92 26.15
N TYR A 482 2.53 -0.76 27.47
CA TYR A 482 3.69 -0.67 28.34
C TYR A 482 4.53 -1.95 28.24
N ALA A 483 3.89 -3.11 28.32
CA ALA A 483 4.56 -4.39 28.22
C ALA A 483 5.24 -4.60 26.86
N LEU A 484 4.56 -4.22 25.76
CA LEU A 484 5.15 -4.22 24.40
C LEU A 484 6.38 -3.31 24.26
N THR A 485 6.61 -2.38 25.19
CA THR A 485 7.69 -1.40 25.10
C THR A 485 8.79 -1.56 26.16
N HIS A 486 8.46 -2.04 27.35
CA HIS A 486 9.37 -2.02 28.51
C HIS A 486 9.66 -3.42 29.07
N GLU A 487 8.77 -4.39 28.88
CA GLU A 487 8.96 -5.75 29.37
C GLU A 487 9.80 -6.60 28.41
N PRO A 488 10.49 -7.65 28.90
CA PRO A 488 11.16 -8.61 28.03
C PRO A 488 10.26 -9.10 26.90
N VAL A 489 10.84 -9.36 25.72
CA VAL A 489 10.10 -9.82 24.54
C VAL A 489 9.19 -10.97 24.93
N GLN A 490 7.89 -10.72 24.86
CA GLN A 490 6.88 -11.69 25.21
C GLN A 490 6.71 -12.70 24.08
N VAL A 491 6.32 -13.91 24.42
CA VAL A 491 5.88 -14.88 23.40
C VAL A 491 4.60 -14.37 22.74
N PRO A 492 4.40 -14.59 21.42
CA PRO A 492 3.24 -14.08 20.70
C PRO A 492 1.89 -14.33 21.39
N GLU A 493 1.72 -15.51 21.97
CA GLU A 493 0.50 -15.95 22.64
C GLU A 493 0.14 -15.08 23.84
N ALA A 494 1.14 -14.58 24.59
CA ALA A 494 0.92 -13.73 25.75
C ALA A 494 0.38 -12.35 25.34
N VAL A 495 1.01 -11.73 24.33
CA VAL A 495 0.56 -10.44 23.78
C VAL A 495 -0.87 -10.55 23.25
N ILE A 496 -1.16 -11.58 22.46
CA ILE A 496 -2.49 -11.79 21.88
C ILE A 496 -3.53 -11.98 22.97
N LYS A 497 -3.26 -12.89 23.93
CA LYS A 497 -4.19 -13.20 25.01
C LYS A 497 -4.53 -11.96 25.83
N HIS A 498 -3.54 -11.13 26.14
CA HIS A 498 -3.72 -9.86 26.86
C HIS A 498 -4.73 -8.96 26.15
N PHE A 499 -4.50 -8.64 24.88
CA PHE A 499 -5.41 -7.75 24.14
C PHE A 499 -6.78 -8.41 23.84
N GLU A 500 -6.87 -9.75 23.77
CA GLU A 500 -8.15 -10.45 23.68
C GLU A 500 -8.99 -10.32 24.96
N GLU A 501 -8.36 -10.38 26.14
CA GLU A 501 -9.03 -10.17 27.42
C GLU A 501 -9.57 -8.73 27.52
N VAL A 502 -8.75 -7.74 27.15
CA VAL A 502 -9.18 -6.34 27.04
C VAL A 502 -10.35 -6.20 26.07
N TYR A 503 -10.25 -6.79 24.88
CA TYR A 503 -11.33 -6.75 23.87
C TYR A 503 -12.65 -7.36 24.37
N ARG A 504 -12.60 -8.48 25.10
CA ARG A 504 -13.79 -9.12 25.69
C ARG A 504 -14.44 -8.23 26.76
N SER A 505 -13.63 -7.55 27.58
CA SER A 505 -14.11 -6.71 28.69
C SER A 505 -14.67 -5.35 28.28
N ALA A 506 -14.22 -4.82 27.13
CA ALA A 506 -14.55 -3.47 26.64
C ALA A 506 -15.21 -3.50 25.25
N ARG A 507 -16.01 -4.54 24.97
CA ARG A 507 -16.65 -4.76 23.67
C ARG A 507 -17.52 -3.56 23.31
N GLU A 508 -17.43 -3.07 22.07
CA GLU A 508 -18.13 -1.88 21.52
C GLU A 508 -17.62 -0.50 21.99
N ASP A 509 -16.73 -0.45 22.98
CA ASP A 509 -16.04 0.77 23.38
C ASP A 509 -14.77 1.04 22.55
N ASP A 510 -14.30 2.29 22.56
CA ASP A 510 -13.08 2.76 21.88
C ASP A 510 -11.86 1.86 22.17
N VAL A 511 -11.70 1.44 23.43
CA VAL A 511 -10.61 0.55 23.85
C VAL A 511 -10.76 -0.87 23.28
N GLY A 512 -11.98 -1.39 23.20
CA GLY A 512 -12.26 -2.67 22.56
C GLY A 512 -11.87 -2.63 21.08
N ILE A 513 -12.27 -1.57 20.36
CA ILE A 513 -11.92 -1.37 18.95
C ILE A 513 -10.39 -1.27 18.78
N ARG A 514 -9.71 -0.49 19.62
CA ARG A 514 -8.24 -0.37 19.62
C ARG A 514 -7.56 -1.71 19.88
N SER A 515 -8.08 -2.53 20.79
CA SER A 515 -7.56 -3.86 21.13
C SER A 515 -7.75 -4.84 19.96
N ARG A 516 -8.94 -4.88 19.36
CA ARG A 516 -9.23 -5.66 18.15
C ARG A 516 -8.27 -5.31 17.01
N ARG A 517 -8.07 -4.00 16.75
CA ARG A 517 -7.09 -3.51 15.76
C ARG A 517 -5.67 -3.90 16.13
N MET A 518 -5.33 -3.91 17.42
CA MET A 518 -3.99 -4.29 17.89
C MET A 518 -3.70 -5.77 17.64
N ILE A 519 -4.63 -6.66 18.00
CA ILE A 519 -4.51 -8.10 17.75
C ILE A 519 -4.33 -8.37 16.25
N LYS A 520 -5.19 -7.76 15.41
CA LYS A 520 -5.11 -7.89 13.94
C LYS A 520 -3.75 -7.46 13.40
N ARG A 521 -3.24 -6.29 13.83
CA ARG A 521 -1.92 -5.78 13.40
C ARG A 521 -0.78 -6.68 13.87
N TYR A 522 -0.87 -7.25 15.07
CA TYR A 522 0.15 -8.14 15.60
C TYR A 522 0.20 -9.47 14.83
N TYR A 523 -0.95 -10.06 14.52
CA TYR A 523 -1.02 -11.22 13.64
C TYR A 523 -0.48 -10.93 12.24
N GLU A 524 -0.83 -9.78 11.64
CA GLU A 524 -0.27 -9.37 10.35
C GLU A 524 1.26 -9.26 10.42
N TYR A 525 1.79 -8.63 11.46
CA TYR A 525 3.23 -8.52 11.70
C TYR A 525 3.92 -9.87 11.83
N LEU A 526 3.36 -10.81 12.60
CA LEU A 526 3.90 -12.17 12.72
C LEU A 526 3.87 -12.90 11.38
N GLY A 527 2.80 -12.69 10.62
CA GLY A 527 2.69 -13.17 9.25
C GLY A 527 3.83 -12.67 8.37
N ASP A 528 4.07 -11.36 8.35
CA ASP A 528 5.13 -10.72 7.55
C ASP A 528 6.53 -11.17 7.99
N LYS A 529 6.76 -11.22 9.30
CA LYS A 529 8.02 -11.71 9.89
C LYS A 529 8.32 -13.12 9.40
N HIS A 530 7.38 -14.05 9.54
CA HIS A 530 7.57 -15.44 9.10
C HIS A 530 7.64 -15.57 7.57
N TYR A 531 6.95 -14.72 6.83
CA TYR A 531 7.05 -14.68 5.38
C TYR A 531 8.49 -14.31 4.95
N HIS A 532 9.08 -13.28 5.55
CA HIS A 532 10.48 -12.88 5.28
C HIS A 532 11.49 -13.95 5.72
N GLU A 533 11.23 -14.66 6.82
CA GLU A 533 12.02 -15.81 7.28
C GLU A 533 11.82 -17.07 6.43
N ARG A 534 10.97 -17.01 5.38
CA ARG A 534 10.61 -18.14 4.51
C ARG A 534 9.86 -19.28 5.24
N GLN A 535 9.23 -18.98 6.37
CA GLN A 535 8.36 -19.88 7.14
C GLN A 535 6.89 -19.71 6.73
N PHE A 536 6.60 -20.00 5.46
CA PHE A 536 5.35 -19.58 4.82
C PHE A 536 4.07 -20.25 5.35
N GLU A 537 4.14 -21.48 5.87
CA GLU A 537 2.99 -22.13 6.49
C GLU A 537 2.55 -21.40 7.76
N LYS A 538 3.52 -20.99 8.59
CA LYS A 538 3.26 -20.15 9.76
C LYS A 538 2.75 -18.77 9.34
N ALA A 539 3.37 -18.16 8.32
CA ALA A 539 2.92 -16.88 7.81
C ALA A 539 1.44 -16.93 7.38
N LEU A 540 1.06 -17.97 6.62
CA LEU A 540 -0.30 -18.21 6.19
C LEU A 540 -1.28 -18.41 7.35
N ALA A 541 -0.87 -19.16 8.39
CA ALA A 541 -1.68 -19.34 9.59
C ALA A 541 -1.96 -17.99 10.28
N TYR A 542 -0.93 -17.17 10.50
CA TYR A 542 -1.09 -15.86 11.11
C TYR A 542 -1.90 -14.88 10.27
N TYR A 543 -1.72 -14.85 8.95
CA TYR A 543 -2.57 -14.03 8.09
C TYR A 543 -4.05 -14.43 8.15
N LYS A 544 -4.34 -15.74 8.26
CA LYS A 544 -5.72 -16.22 8.45
C LYS A 544 -6.29 -15.84 9.82
N GLU A 545 -5.49 -15.88 10.88
CA GLU A 545 -5.92 -15.38 12.19
C GLU A 545 -6.21 -13.88 12.14
N ALA A 546 -5.36 -13.07 11.50
CA ALA A 546 -5.62 -11.65 11.31
C ALA A 546 -6.95 -11.40 10.56
N LEU A 547 -7.32 -12.25 9.58
CA LEU A 547 -8.60 -12.13 8.85
C LEU A 547 -9.81 -12.38 9.76
N LYS A 548 -9.70 -13.15 10.83
CA LYS A 548 -10.82 -13.31 11.77
C LYS A 548 -11.19 -11.99 12.45
N TYR A 549 -10.20 -11.12 12.65
CA TYR A 549 -10.38 -9.81 13.26
C TYR A 549 -10.77 -8.72 12.25
N ASN A 550 -10.46 -8.92 10.95
CA ASN A 550 -10.94 -8.08 9.86
C ASN A 550 -11.18 -8.90 8.57
N PRO A 551 -12.34 -9.55 8.41
CA PRO A 551 -12.56 -10.56 7.35
C PRO A 551 -12.66 -9.98 5.95
N HIS A 552 -12.83 -8.66 5.83
CA HIS A 552 -12.99 -7.99 4.55
C HIS A 552 -11.65 -7.52 3.97
N GLU A 553 -10.61 -7.35 4.79
CA GLU A 553 -9.32 -6.77 4.39
C GLU A 553 -8.65 -7.41 3.16
N LEU A 554 -8.82 -6.79 1.99
CA LEU A 554 -8.24 -7.19 0.73
C LEU A 554 -6.71 -7.25 0.76
N LYS A 555 -6.03 -6.35 1.47
CA LYS A 555 -4.56 -6.42 1.63
C LYS A 555 -4.14 -7.75 2.24
N LEU A 556 -4.86 -8.19 3.25
CA LEU A 556 -4.57 -9.42 3.97
C LEU A 556 -5.01 -10.65 3.17
N HIS A 557 -6.15 -10.59 2.47
CA HIS A 557 -6.51 -11.60 1.46
C HIS A 557 -5.46 -11.72 0.36
N ARG A 558 -4.87 -10.61 -0.09
CA ARG A 558 -3.75 -10.62 -1.04
C ARG A 558 -2.53 -11.30 -0.43
N LYS A 559 -2.18 -11.03 0.83
CA LYS A 559 -1.09 -11.72 1.54
C LYS A 559 -1.34 -13.22 1.65
N VAL A 560 -2.54 -13.63 2.05
CA VAL A 560 -2.98 -15.05 2.09
C VAL A 560 -2.85 -15.70 0.72
N ASN A 561 -3.52 -15.15 -0.30
CA ASN A 561 -3.54 -15.73 -1.64
C ASN A 561 -2.13 -15.74 -2.27
N SER A 562 -1.32 -14.70 -2.06
CA SER A 562 0.05 -14.64 -2.57
C SER A 562 0.96 -15.66 -1.91
N THR A 563 0.78 -15.88 -0.60
CA THR A 563 1.51 -16.92 0.14
C THR A 563 1.09 -18.32 -0.33
N GLN A 564 -0.20 -18.54 -0.57
CA GLN A 564 -0.71 -19.80 -1.14
C GLN A 564 -0.22 -20.03 -2.57
N MET A 565 -0.19 -18.98 -3.40
CA MET A 565 0.28 -19.05 -4.79
C MET A 565 1.80 -19.00 -4.93
N ARG A 566 2.58 -18.91 -3.84
CA ARG A 566 4.04 -18.73 -3.87
C ARG A 566 4.71 -19.74 -4.80
N ASP A 567 4.45 -21.02 -4.60
CA ASP A 567 5.09 -22.08 -5.39
C ASP A 567 4.69 -22.06 -6.85
N ILE A 568 3.43 -21.71 -7.14
CA ILE A 568 2.93 -21.55 -8.51
C ILE A 568 3.63 -20.38 -9.20
N LEU A 569 3.72 -19.23 -8.50
CA LEU A 569 4.40 -18.03 -9.01
C LEU A 569 5.89 -18.29 -9.23
N GLU A 570 6.56 -18.94 -8.28
CA GLU A 570 7.98 -19.29 -8.39
C GLU A 570 8.22 -20.27 -9.55
N ALA A 571 7.37 -21.30 -9.70
CA ALA A 571 7.45 -22.24 -10.80
C ALA A 571 7.26 -21.55 -12.16
N TYR A 572 6.31 -20.61 -12.25
CA TYR A 572 6.09 -19.81 -13.45
C TYR A 572 7.33 -18.97 -13.79
N PHE A 573 7.79 -18.13 -12.86
CA PHE A 573 8.90 -17.22 -13.14
C PHE A 573 10.21 -17.96 -13.42
N ARG A 574 10.47 -19.09 -12.76
CA ARG A 574 11.62 -19.93 -13.07
C ARG A 574 11.59 -20.46 -14.51
N ARG A 575 10.42 -20.84 -15.03
CA ARG A 575 10.27 -21.27 -16.44
C ARG A 575 10.45 -20.10 -17.41
N ILE A 576 9.86 -18.95 -17.09
CA ILE A 576 10.00 -17.73 -17.90
C ILE A 576 11.46 -17.29 -17.97
N ASP A 577 12.16 -17.23 -16.84
CA ASP A 577 13.57 -16.82 -16.77
C ASP A 577 14.45 -17.80 -17.54
N ARG A 578 14.24 -19.11 -17.39
CA ARG A 578 14.96 -20.12 -18.17
C ARG A 578 14.76 -19.92 -19.67
N ARG A 579 13.51 -19.75 -20.12
CA ARG A 579 13.24 -19.54 -21.54
C ARG A 579 13.87 -18.25 -22.05
N TYR A 580 13.82 -17.20 -21.24
CA TYR A 580 14.44 -15.93 -21.57
C TYR A 580 15.96 -16.07 -21.74
N GLN A 581 16.61 -16.85 -20.87
CA GLN A 581 18.03 -17.21 -20.99
C GLN A 581 18.32 -18.04 -22.26
N GLU A 582 17.50 -19.05 -22.57
CA GLU A 582 17.62 -19.86 -23.80
C GLU A 582 17.53 -19.01 -25.08
N LEU A 583 16.70 -17.97 -25.06
CA LEU A 583 16.57 -17.00 -26.17
C LEU A 583 17.64 -15.90 -26.13
N ASN A 584 18.70 -16.08 -25.33
CA ASN A 584 19.77 -15.09 -25.12
C ASN A 584 19.22 -13.70 -24.76
N TYR A 585 18.24 -13.67 -23.86
CA TYR A 585 17.59 -12.48 -23.33
C TYR A 585 16.91 -11.60 -24.40
N ARG A 586 16.42 -12.22 -25.48
CA ARG A 586 15.59 -11.57 -26.52
C ARG A 586 14.14 -12.04 -26.40
N GLU A 587 13.21 -11.15 -26.73
CA GLU A 587 11.80 -11.51 -26.84
C GLU A 587 11.49 -11.88 -28.29
N SER A 588 10.80 -13.00 -28.49
CA SER A 588 10.19 -13.36 -29.77
C SER A 588 8.86 -12.62 -29.96
N GLU A 589 8.38 -12.51 -31.19
CA GLU A 589 7.03 -11.96 -31.47
C GLU A 589 5.92 -12.71 -30.72
N ASP A 590 6.09 -14.00 -30.46
CA ASP A 590 5.13 -14.84 -29.71
C ASP A 590 5.30 -14.82 -28.17
N TRP A 591 6.04 -13.88 -27.60
CA TRP A 591 6.40 -13.91 -26.18
C TRP A 591 5.19 -13.90 -25.23
N GLU A 592 4.17 -13.09 -25.52
CA GLU A 592 2.95 -13.02 -24.70
C GLU A 592 2.16 -14.33 -24.73
N ARG A 593 2.16 -15.02 -25.88
CA ARG A 593 1.55 -16.36 -26.00
C ARG A 593 2.30 -17.39 -25.19
N TYR A 594 3.62 -17.34 -25.22
CA TYR A 594 4.46 -18.21 -24.39
C TYR A 594 4.22 -17.97 -22.89
N LYS A 595 4.13 -16.69 -22.48
CA LYS A 595 3.75 -16.32 -21.10
C LYS A 595 2.39 -16.90 -20.73
N LEU A 596 1.38 -16.76 -21.60
CA LEU A 596 0.04 -17.31 -21.36
C LEU A 596 0.04 -18.84 -21.28
N GLY A 597 0.67 -19.53 -22.22
CA GLY A 597 0.75 -21.00 -22.23
C GLY A 597 1.42 -21.52 -20.97
N THR A 598 2.55 -20.94 -20.59
CA THR A 598 3.27 -21.29 -19.35
C THR A 598 2.39 -21.04 -18.12
N ALA A 599 1.67 -19.91 -18.07
CA ALA A 599 0.78 -19.59 -16.97
C ALA A 599 -0.35 -20.62 -16.84
N LEU A 600 -0.99 -21.00 -17.95
CA LEU A 600 -2.07 -21.99 -17.97
C LEU A 600 -1.57 -23.36 -17.50
N GLU A 601 -0.46 -23.85 -18.04
CA GLU A 601 0.15 -25.13 -17.63
C GLU A 601 0.51 -25.15 -16.14
N VAL A 602 1.16 -24.09 -15.66
CA VAL A 602 1.63 -24.01 -14.27
C VAL A 602 0.44 -23.86 -13.32
N PHE A 603 -0.53 -23.00 -13.61
CA PHE A 603 -1.68 -22.80 -12.74
C PHE A 603 -2.52 -24.07 -12.60
N TYR A 604 -2.94 -24.68 -13.71
CA TYR A 604 -3.78 -25.88 -13.67
C TYR A 604 -3.02 -27.12 -13.18
N GLY A 605 -1.70 -27.17 -13.35
CA GLY A 605 -0.87 -28.22 -12.74
C GLY A 605 -0.84 -28.19 -11.21
N TYR A 606 -1.15 -27.04 -10.59
CA TYR A 606 -1.09 -26.84 -9.14
C TYR A 606 -2.45 -26.52 -8.49
N GLU A 607 -3.43 -25.97 -9.22
CA GLU A 607 -4.72 -25.51 -8.69
C GLU A 607 -5.43 -26.62 -7.89
N GLY A 608 -5.48 -27.84 -8.42
CA GLY A 608 -6.09 -28.99 -7.73
C GLY A 608 -5.41 -29.43 -6.43
N ARG A 609 -4.28 -28.82 -6.05
CA ARG A 609 -3.51 -29.12 -4.82
C ARG A 609 -3.64 -28.03 -3.76
N LEU A 610 -4.28 -26.90 -4.07
CA LEU A 610 -4.36 -25.74 -3.20
C LEU A 610 -5.79 -25.33 -2.94
N ASN A 611 -6.07 -24.84 -1.73
CA ASN A 611 -7.38 -24.30 -1.36
C ASN A 611 -7.31 -22.78 -1.25
N PHE A 612 -7.59 -22.07 -2.34
CA PHE A 612 -7.53 -20.61 -2.40
C PHE A 612 -8.68 -19.94 -1.65
N THR A 613 -8.44 -18.77 -1.06
CA THR A 613 -9.50 -17.98 -0.43
C THR A 613 -10.23 -17.04 -1.40
N SER A 614 -9.62 -16.72 -2.54
CA SER A 614 -10.23 -15.90 -3.60
C SER A 614 -11.35 -16.63 -4.35
N ARG A 615 -12.38 -15.88 -4.79
CA ARG A 615 -13.41 -16.39 -5.71
C ARG A 615 -12.86 -16.71 -7.11
N ASP A 616 -11.79 -16.03 -7.54
CA ASP A 616 -11.20 -16.15 -8.88
C ASP A 616 -9.65 -16.14 -8.82
N PRO A 617 -9.02 -17.22 -8.30
CA PRO A 617 -7.57 -17.29 -8.10
C PRO A 617 -6.77 -17.16 -9.40
N TRP A 618 -7.31 -17.68 -10.52
CA TRP A 618 -6.67 -17.57 -11.83
C TRP A 618 -6.44 -16.12 -12.25
N LEU A 619 -7.41 -15.21 -12.06
CA LEU A 619 -7.27 -13.82 -12.48
C LEU A 619 -6.17 -13.09 -11.70
N ILE A 620 -6.03 -13.41 -10.41
CA ILE A 620 -4.94 -12.89 -9.57
C ILE A 620 -3.60 -13.42 -10.09
N PHE A 621 -3.50 -14.71 -10.34
CA PHE A 621 -2.29 -15.33 -10.88
C PHE A 621 -1.92 -14.74 -12.25
N PHE A 622 -2.87 -14.65 -13.17
CA PHE A 622 -2.72 -14.08 -14.51
C PHE A 622 -2.24 -12.63 -14.48
N ARG A 623 -2.85 -11.80 -13.61
CA ARG A 623 -2.41 -10.42 -13.36
C ARG A 623 -0.97 -10.34 -12.88
N ARG A 624 -0.55 -11.26 -12.01
CA ARG A 624 0.80 -11.31 -11.44
C ARG A 624 1.84 -11.92 -12.36
N THR A 625 1.44 -12.59 -13.44
CA THR A 625 2.33 -13.37 -14.32
C THR A 625 2.33 -12.82 -15.73
N VAL A 626 1.32 -13.15 -16.53
CA VAL A 626 1.24 -12.79 -17.95
C VAL A 626 1.19 -11.27 -18.12
N LEU A 627 0.34 -10.60 -17.34
CA LEU A 627 0.23 -9.14 -17.38
C LEU A 627 1.30 -8.42 -16.55
N HIS A 628 2.25 -9.14 -15.94
CA HIS A 628 3.33 -8.53 -15.19
C HIS A 628 4.15 -7.58 -16.07
N GLY A 629 4.55 -6.44 -15.52
CA GLY A 629 5.27 -5.38 -16.26
C GLY A 629 4.40 -4.54 -17.19
N LYS A 630 3.11 -4.86 -17.40
CA LYS A 630 2.20 -4.01 -18.19
C LYS A 630 1.67 -2.83 -17.39
N ARG A 631 1.29 -1.74 -18.08
CA ARG A 631 0.67 -0.55 -17.47
C ARG A 631 -0.60 -0.93 -16.67
N PRO A 632 -0.88 -0.30 -15.51
CA PRO A 632 -2.08 -0.55 -14.73
C PRO A 632 -3.38 -0.46 -15.55
N SER A 633 -3.50 0.55 -16.42
CA SER A 633 -4.62 0.73 -17.35
C SER A 633 -4.80 -0.44 -18.31
N TYR A 634 -3.72 -0.88 -18.95
CA TYR A 634 -3.76 -2.07 -19.82
C TYR A 634 -4.17 -3.33 -19.05
N LYS A 635 -3.61 -3.55 -17.85
CA LYS A 635 -4.01 -4.66 -16.97
C LYS A 635 -5.52 -4.60 -16.69
N LEU A 636 -6.03 -3.42 -16.36
CA LEU A 636 -7.44 -3.20 -16.08
C LEU A 636 -8.31 -3.50 -17.31
N ALA A 637 -7.97 -2.97 -18.47
CA ALA A 637 -8.71 -3.17 -19.71
C ALA A 637 -8.85 -4.67 -20.06
N ILE A 638 -7.75 -5.42 -19.93
CA ILE A 638 -7.76 -6.88 -20.11
C ILE A 638 -8.68 -7.53 -19.07
N LEU A 639 -8.52 -7.23 -17.78
CA LEU A 639 -9.34 -7.82 -16.72
C LEU A 639 -10.83 -7.52 -16.89
N ILE A 640 -11.20 -6.30 -17.32
CA ILE A 640 -12.59 -5.93 -17.64
C ILE A 640 -13.13 -6.78 -18.79
N LYS A 641 -12.38 -6.91 -19.90
CA LYS A 641 -12.79 -7.78 -21.02
C LYS A 641 -12.95 -9.23 -20.59
N LEU A 642 -12.06 -9.73 -19.72
CA LEU A 642 -12.16 -11.08 -19.16
C LEU A 642 -13.39 -11.24 -18.25
N LEU A 643 -13.71 -10.25 -17.41
CA LEU A 643 -14.93 -10.27 -16.59
C LEU A 643 -16.21 -10.23 -17.44
N ARG A 644 -16.21 -9.46 -18.54
CA ARG A 644 -17.33 -9.44 -19.51
C ARG A 644 -17.47 -10.81 -20.15
N LEU A 645 -16.38 -11.41 -20.63
CA LEU A 645 -16.35 -12.77 -21.17
C LEU A 645 -16.89 -13.78 -20.15
N TYR A 646 -16.41 -13.74 -18.91
CA TYR A 646 -16.87 -14.59 -17.82
C TYR A 646 -18.40 -14.53 -17.62
N LYS A 647 -18.96 -13.32 -17.62
CA LYS A 647 -20.38 -13.08 -17.47
C LYS A 647 -21.16 -13.66 -18.64
N GLN A 648 -20.70 -13.44 -19.88
CA GLN A 648 -21.35 -13.99 -21.08
C GLN A 648 -21.30 -15.52 -21.11
N LEU A 649 -20.16 -16.13 -20.78
CA LEU A 649 -20.01 -17.58 -20.70
C LEU A 649 -21.05 -18.22 -19.76
N ASN A 650 -21.31 -17.59 -18.62
CA ASN A 650 -22.22 -18.12 -17.60
C ASN A 650 -23.70 -17.76 -17.81
N ARG A 651 -24.03 -16.65 -18.48
CA ARG A 651 -25.40 -16.09 -18.49
C ARG A 651 -26.05 -15.94 -19.86
N ALA A 652 -25.27 -15.94 -20.94
CA ALA A 652 -25.82 -15.70 -22.27
C ALA A 652 -26.39 -16.98 -22.89
N SER A 653 -27.48 -16.85 -23.64
CA SER A 653 -27.96 -17.93 -24.52
C SER A 653 -26.90 -18.31 -25.55
N ASP A 654 -26.93 -19.53 -26.07
CA ASP A 654 -25.98 -20.03 -27.08
C ASP A 654 -25.86 -19.06 -28.27
N TYR A 655 -26.99 -18.54 -28.76
CA TYR A 655 -27.02 -17.55 -29.84
C TYR A 655 -26.29 -16.24 -29.49
N LYS A 656 -26.63 -15.63 -28.34
CA LYS A 656 -26.01 -14.37 -27.90
C LYS A 656 -24.52 -14.54 -27.61
N LEU A 657 -24.13 -15.67 -27.02
CA LEU A 657 -22.73 -15.99 -26.76
C LEU A 657 -21.95 -16.14 -28.07
N SER A 658 -22.53 -16.81 -29.08
CA SER A 658 -21.89 -17.03 -30.37
C SER A 658 -21.62 -15.71 -31.10
N GLN A 659 -22.61 -14.82 -31.13
CA GLN A 659 -22.44 -13.47 -31.69
C GLN A 659 -21.38 -12.67 -30.94
N PHE A 660 -21.39 -12.72 -29.61
CA PHE A 660 -20.41 -12.04 -28.78
C PHE A 660 -18.98 -12.56 -29.03
N LEU A 661 -18.77 -13.87 -29.03
CA LEU A 661 -17.46 -14.50 -29.25
C LEU A 661 -16.89 -14.21 -30.64
N ASN A 662 -17.73 -14.25 -31.68
CA ASN A 662 -17.29 -13.91 -33.03
C ASN A 662 -16.96 -12.42 -33.16
N LYS A 663 -17.85 -11.54 -32.71
CA LYS A 663 -17.69 -10.09 -32.88
C LYS A 663 -16.52 -9.52 -32.07
N GLU A 664 -16.40 -9.92 -30.80
CA GLU A 664 -15.46 -9.30 -29.87
C GLU A 664 -14.08 -9.98 -29.87
N PHE A 665 -14.01 -11.26 -30.24
CA PHE A 665 -12.77 -12.04 -30.19
C PHE A 665 -12.37 -12.68 -31.53
N GLY A 666 -13.19 -12.53 -32.58
CA GLY A 666 -12.85 -13.03 -33.93
C GLY A 666 -12.70 -14.55 -33.99
N LEU A 667 -13.50 -15.28 -33.20
CA LEU A 667 -13.50 -16.75 -33.21
C LEU A 667 -14.28 -17.32 -34.41
N SER A 668 -13.80 -18.44 -34.94
CA SER A 668 -14.44 -19.21 -36.00
C SER A 668 -15.66 -20.00 -35.48
N GLY A 669 -16.51 -20.48 -36.39
CA GLY A 669 -17.66 -21.31 -36.01
C GLY A 669 -17.28 -22.60 -35.29
N GLU A 670 -16.14 -23.21 -35.65
CA GLU A 670 -15.61 -24.41 -34.99
C GLU A 670 -15.15 -24.11 -33.56
N GLU A 671 -14.42 -23.01 -33.36
CA GLU A 671 -13.95 -22.57 -32.03
C GLU A 671 -15.13 -22.26 -31.10
N ILE A 672 -16.15 -21.58 -31.62
CA ILE A 672 -17.38 -21.26 -30.87
C ILE A 672 -18.14 -22.53 -30.54
N GLY A 673 -18.27 -23.46 -31.49
CA GLY A 673 -18.91 -24.75 -31.29
C GLY A 673 -18.27 -25.55 -30.15
N ALA A 674 -16.95 -25.59 -30.08
CA ALA A 674 -16.21 -26.25 -29.00
C ALA A 674 -16.53 -25.65 -27.61
N ILE A 675 -16.59 -24.32 -27.51
CA ILE A 675 -16.93 -23.61 -26.26
C ILE A 675 -18.36 -23.93 -25.82
N LEU A 676 -19.32 -23.90 -26.74
CA LEU A 676 -20.72 -24.20 -26.45
C LEU A 676 -20.89 -25.65 -26.01
N MET A 677 -20.26 -26.60 -26.69
CA MET A 677 -20.30 -28.01 -26.31
C MET A 677 -19.77 -28.22 -24.89
N PHE A 678 -18.60 -27.65 -24.57
CA PHE A 678 -18.04 -27.73 -23.22
C PHE A 678 -18.96 -27.11 -22.17
N ARG A 679 -19.49 -25.91 -22.44
CA ARG A 679 -20.45 -25.24 -21.55
C ARG A 679 -21.68 -26.10 -21.30
N ASN A 680 -22.29 -26.63 -22.36
CA ASN A 680 -23.54 -27.38 -22.28
C ASN A 680 -23.34 -28.72 -21.55
N SER A 681 -22.18 -29.37 -21.73
CA SER A 681 -21.82 -30.54 -20.94
C SER A 681 -21.72 -30.25 -19.43
N LYS A 682 -21.15 -29.10 -19.04
CA LYS A 682 -21.10 -28.69 -17.63
C LYS A 682 -22.49 -28.37 -17.08
N ILE A 683 -23.35 -27.72 -17.86
CA ILE A 683 -24.76 -27.49 -17.49
C ILE A 683 -25.46 -28.83 -17.22
N GLU A 684 -25.24 -29.83 -18.09
CA GLU A 684 -25.84 -31.15 -17.93
C GLU A 684 -25.33 -31.86 -16.66
N ILE A 685 -24.04 -31.80 -16.36
CA ILE A 685 -23.46 -32.33 -15.12
C ILE A 685 -24.09 -31.67 -13.90
N LEU A 686 -24.24 -30.34 -13.90
CA LEU A 686 -24.87 -29.58 -12.80
C LEU A 686 -26.34 -29.98 -12.61
N ARG A 687 -27.08 -30.21 -13.70
CA ARG A 687 -28.47 -30.70 -13.65
C ARG A 687 -28.58 -32.11 -13.08
N ARG A 688 -27.61 -32.98 -13.36
CA ARG A 688 -27.55 -34.36 -12.84
C ARG A 688 -27.14 -34.44 -11.36
N SER A 689 -26.47 -33.41 -10.84
CA SER A 689 -25.96 -33.38 -9.45
C SER A 689 -26.89 -32.66 -8.46
N THR A 690 -27.96 -32.02 -8.94
CA THR A 690 -29.11 -31.59 -8.12
C THR A 690 -30.09 -32.75 -7.92
N PRO A 691 -30.42 -33.18 -6.69
CA PRO A 691 -31.38 -34.27 -6.47
C PRO A 691 -32.78 -33.91 -6.99
N GLN A 692 -33.34 -34.71 -7.89
CA GLN A 692 -34.77 -34.70 -8.20
C GLN A 692 -35.51 -35.42 -7.05
N ASN A 693 -36.44 -34.72 -6.41
CA ASN A 693 -37.45 -35.34 -5.56
C ASN A 693 -38.39 -36.17 -6.45
N ASP A 694 -38.01 -37.42 -6.70
CA ASP A 694 -38.91 -38.41 -7.30
C ASP A 694 -39.79 -39.03 -6.20
N SER A 695 -41.08 -38.72 -6.30
CA SER A 695 -42.16 -39.36 -5.57
C SER A 695 -42.33 -40.81 -6.03
N GLY A 696 -42.14 -41.78 -5.12
CA GLY A 696 -42.38 -43.20 -5.35
C GLY A 696 -42.58 -44.03 -4.08
N ASN A 697 -43.84 -44.07 -3.61
CA ASN A 697 -44.55 -45.12 -2.85
C ASN A 697 -43.80 -46.11 -1.91
N HIS A 698 -44.22 -46.09 -0.63
CA HIS A 698 -44.72 -47.29 0.08
C HIS A 698 -45.91 -46.96 1.02
N SER A 699 -47.06 -47.55 0.67
CA SER A 699 -48.27 -47.98 1.43
C SER A 699 -48.57 -47.51 2.86
N PHE A 700 -49.83 -47.10 3.11
CA PHE A 700 -50.88 -47.99 3.67
C PHE A 700 -52.30 -47.47 3.34
N ALA A 701 -53.23 -48.41 3.14
CA ALA A 701 -54.55 -48.27 2.54
C ALA A 701 -55.65 -47.68 3.45
N PHE A 702 -56.71 -47.09 2.87
CA PHE A 702 -58.11 -47.55 3.00
C PHE A 702 -59.06 -46.83 1.99
N CYS A 703 -60.20 -47.48 1.75
CA CYS A 703 -61.11 -47.49 0.59
C CYS A 703 -62.10 -46.33 0.34
N HIS A 704 -62.65 -46.39 -0.89
CA HIS A 704 -63.97 -45.93 -1.41
C HIS A 704 -64.13 -44.44 -1.76
N SER A 705 -64.80 -44.00 -2.85
CA SER A 705 -65.56 -44.66 -3.93
C SER A 705 -65.86 -43.62 -5.05
N GLU A 706 -65.84 -44.08 -6.31
CA GLU A 706 -66.66 -43.69 -7.48
C GLU A 706 -67.13 -42.23 -7.70
N ALA A 707 -66.79 -41.64 -8.85
CA ALA A 707 -67.75 -41.37 -9.95
C ALA A 707 -67.10 -40.61 -11.13
N LYS A 708 -67.65 -40.88 -12.31
CA LYS A 708 -67.17 -40.64 -13.68
C LYS A 708 -67.66 -39.27 -14.27
N PRO A 709 -67.37 -38.93 -15.55
CA PRO A 709 -66.94 -37.61 -16.03
C PRO A 709 -67.98 -36.86 -16.88
N LYS A 710 -67.68 -35.63 -17.33
CA LYS A 710 -68.27 -34.96 -18.53
C LYS A 710 -67.27 -33.91 -19.06
N ASN A 711 -66.59 -34.11 -20.20
CA ASN A 711 -66.99 -33.96 -21.61
C ASN A 711 -67.21 -32.53 -22.14
N LEU A 712 -66.38 -32.20 -23.15
CA LEU A 712 -66.70 -31.58 -24.47
C LEU A 712 -66.21 -30.15 -24.79
N ARG A 713 -65.25 -30.15 -25.74
CA ARG A 713 -65.20 -29.41 -27.03
C ARG A 713 -64.39 -28.11 -27.14
N ASP A 714 -63.23 -28.27 -27.79
CA ASP A 714 -62.82 -27.68 -29.07
C ASP A 714 -63.08 -26.19 -29.34
N ARG A 715 -62.00 -25.41 -29.52
CA ARG A 715 -61.52 -24.98 -30.85
C ARG A 715 -60.23 -24.13 -30.77
N ASP A 716 -59.19 -24.66 -31.39
CA ASP A 716 -58.30 -24.03 -32.38
C ASP A 716 -57.68 -22.63 -32.17
N ARG A 717 -56.33 -22.66 -32.20
CA ARG A 717 -55.36 -21.88 -33.00
C ARG A 717 -54.39 -20.90 -32.30
N SER A 718 -53.13 -21.20 -32.65
CA SER A 718 -51.96 -20.35 -32.91
C SER A 718 -51.16 -19.76 -31.74
N GLU A 719 -49.97 -20.35 -31.59
CA GLU A 719 -48.65 -19.68 -31.53
C GLU A 719 -48.43 -18.57 -30.49
N GLN A 720 -47.64 -18.87 -29.45
CA GLN A 720 -46.23 -18.45 -29.34
C GLN A 720 -45.69 -18.88 -27.97
N GLY A 721 -44.57 -19.61 -28.01
CA GLY A 721 -43.92 -20.18 -26.84
C GLY A 721 -43.17 -19.16 -26.00
N ILE A 722 -43.38 -19.23 -24.69
CA ILE A 722 -42.47 -18.73 -23.67
C ILE A 722 -41.93 -19.97 -22.97
N GLU A 723 -40.72 -20.40 -23.31
CA GLU A 723 -39.97 -21.33 -22.46
C GLU A 723 -39.31 -20.54 -21.33
N SER A 724 -39.65 -20.93 -20.10
CA SER A 724 -39.28 -20.32 -18.84
C SER A 724 -37.83 -20.66 -18.42
N ASP A 725 -37.02 -19.62 -18.21
CA ASP A 725 -35.70 -19.70 -17.58
C ASP A 725 -35.82 -20.08 -16.08
N SER A 726 -35.47 -21.32 -15.77
CA SER A 726 -35.41 -21.86 -14.40
C SER A 726 -33.99 -22.32 -14.05
N HIS A 727 -33.06 -21.39 -13.80
CA HIS A 727 -31.77 -21.68 -13.13
C HIS A 727 -31.22 -20.43 -12.45
N ASN A 728 -31.65 -20.13 -11.22
CA ASN A 728 -30.99 -19.14 -10.37
C ASN A 728 -31.04 -19.57 -8.89
N ALA A 729 -30.07 -20.39 -8.49
CA ALA A 729 -29.64 -20.53 -7.09
C ALA A 729 -28.15 -20.13 -6.99
N PRO A 730 -27.72 -19.42 -5.93
CA PRO A 730 -26.34 -18.97 -5.77
C PRO A 730 -25.45 -20.16 -5.37
N GLY A 731 -24.98 -20.93 -6.36
CA GLY A 731 -24.10 -22.08 -6.13
C GLY A 731 -23.60 -22.79 -7.38
N ASN A 732 -24.35 -22.74 -8.50
CA ASN A 732 -24.01 -23.49 -9.71
C ASN A 732 -23.56 -22.55 -10.85
N LYS A 733 -22.30 -22.07 -10.79
CA LYS A 733 -21.70 -21.40 -11.95
C LYS A 733 -21.22 -22.45 -12.96
N ILE A 734 -21.40 -22.20 -14.25
CA ILE A 734 -20.97 -23.10 -15.32
C ILE A 734 -19.45 -23.01 -15.51
N PHE A 735 -18.93 -21.78 -15.56
CA PHE A 735 -17.50 -21.51 -15.52
C PHE A 735 -17.15 -20.89 -14.16
N HIS A 736 -16.16 -21.46 -13.48
CA HIS A 736 -15.65 -20.90 -12.22
C HIS A 736 -14.74 -19.71 -12.48
N SER A 737 -13.91 -19.76 -13.54
CA SER A 737 -13.15 -18.63 -14.06
C SER A 737 -13.02 -18.71 -15.59
N VAL A 738 -12.62 -17.61 -16.24
CA VAL A 738 -12.32 -17.63 -17.69
C VAL A 738 -11.14 -18.52 -18.05
N GLY A 739 -10.24 -18.81 -17.10
CA GLY A 739 -9.09 -19.67 -17.36
C GLY A 739 -9.50 -21.09 -17.77
N GLU A 740 -10.69 -21.56 -17.36
CA GLU A 740 -11.17 -22.91 -17.66
C GLU A 740 -11.40 -23.13 -19.16
N LEU A 741 -11.42 -22.05 -19.97
CA LEU A 741 -11.41 -22.17 -21.43
C LEU A 741 -10.20 -22.97 -21.94
N TYR A 742 -9.10 -23.01 -21.19
CA TYR A 742 -7.95 -23.87 -21.48
C TYR A 742 -8.28 -25.38 -21.50
N LEU A 743 -9.33 -25.80 -20.80
CA LEU A 743 -9.77 -27.20 -20.74
C LEU A 743 -10.70 -27.57 -21.91
N VAL A 744 -11.10 -26.62 -22.75
CA VAL A 744 -11.99 -26.84 -23.89
C VAL A 744 -11.21 -27.54 -25.00
N LYS A 745 -11.56 -28.79 -25.28
CA LYS A 745 -11.00 -29.54 -26.42
C LYS A 745 -11.39 -28.84 -27.72
N GLY A 746 -10.40 -28.53 -28.55
CA GLY A 746 -10.57 -27.83 -29.83
C GLY A 746 -10.10 -26.38 -29.82
N LEU A 747 -9.83 -25.78 -28.65
CA LEU A 747 -9.14 -24.49 -28.57
C LEU A 747 -7.62 -24.73 -28.53
N ASN A 748 -6.89 -24.09 -29.42
CA ASN A 748 -5.43 -24.07 -29.40
C ASN A 748 -4.92 -22.78 -28.71
N LEU A 749 -3.60 -22.62 -28.59
CA LEU A 749 -3.01 -21.44 -27.95
C LEU A 749 -3.32 -20.13 -28.69
N GLU A 750 -3.55 -20.18 -30.01
CA GLU A 750 -3.98 -19.02 -30.81
C GLU A 750 -5.38 -18.57 -30.37
N SER A 751 -6.34 -19.50 -30.33
CA SER A 751 -7.71 -19.24 -29.90
C SER A 751 -7.76 -18.74 -28.46
N LEU A 752 -6.98 -19.37 -27.57
CA LEU A 752 -6.87 -18.96 -26.17
C LEU A 752 -6.22 -17.60 -26.01
N SER A 753 -5.22 -17.26 -26.83
CA SER A 753 -4.62 -15.93 -26.82
C SER A 753 -5.63 -14.87 -27.20
N LYS A 754 -6.50 -15.11 -28.20
CA LYS A 754 -7.57 -14.16 -28.55
C LYS A 754 -8.52 -13.92 -27.38
N LEU A 755 -8.88 -14.97 -26.64
CA LEU A 755 -9.84 -14.93 -25.53
C LEU A 755 -9.26 -14.36 -24.23
N LEU A 756 -8.06 -14.81 -23.85
CA LEU A 756 -7.45 -14.57 -22.54
C LEU A 756 -6.44 -13.40 -22.55
N LEU A 757 -5.90 -13.07 -23.72
CA LEU A 757 -5.08 -11.89 -23.99
C LEU A 757 -5.67 -11.12 -25.19
N PRO A 758 -6.93 -10.67 -25.12
CA PRO A 758 -7.57 -10.00 -26.24
C PRO A 758 -6.82 -8.73 -26.61
N LYS A 759 -6.85 -8.38 -27.90
CA LYS A 759 -6.38 -7.07 -28.35
C LYS A 759 -7.24 -5.99 -27.68
N VAL A 760 -6.56 -5.03 -27.07
CA VAL A 760 -7.17 -3.77 -26.64
C VAL A 760 -7.00 -2.84 -27.84
N ILE A 761 -8.11 -2.52 -28.51
CA ILE A 761 -8.13 -1.56 -29.63
C ILE A 761 -8.38 -0.19 -29.02
N LEU A 762 -7.53 0.79 -29.36
CA LEU A 762 -7.66 2.18 -28.93
C LEU A 762 -8.62 2.88 -29.90
N GLU A 763 -9.88 3.04 -29.52
CA GLU A 763 -10.94 3.65 -30.34
C GLU A 763 -11.39 5.02 -29.80
N SER A 764 -10.92 5.44 -28.62
CA SER A 764 -11.31 6.71 -27.97
C SER A 764 -10.12 7.52 -27.40
N GLN A 765 -10.35 8.81 -27.13
CA GLN A 765 -9.38 9.76 -26.57
C GLN A 765 -8.99 9.37 -25.12
N ASN A 766 -9.95 8.89 -24.33
CA ASN A 766 -9.73 8.22 -23.04
C ASN A 766 -8.73 7.04 -23.07
N GLU A 767 -8.70 6.24 -24.14
CA GLU A 767 -7.79 5.09 -24.24
C GLU A 767 -6.35 5.50 -24.61
N LEU A 768 -6.17 6.67 -25.25
CA LEU A 768 -4.88 7.32 -25.46
C LEU A 768 -4.32 7.92 -24.15
N GLU A 769 -5.18 8.52 -23.33
CA GLU A 769 -4.79 9.07 -22.02
C GLU A 769 -4.58 7.98 -20.94
N ASP A 770 -5.31 6.87 -21.03
CA ASP A 770 -5.06 5.64 -20.27
C ASP A 770 -3.65 5.08 -20.56
N ALA A 771 -3.08 5.36 -21.74
CA ALA A 771 -1.70 5.00 -22.04
C ALA A 771 -0.72 5.84 -21.21
N ASP A 772 -1.04 7.07 -20.83
CA ASP A 772 -0.14 7.96 -20.09
C ASP A 772 -0.20 7.75 -18.57
N ILE A 773 -1.06 6.86 -18.09
CA ILE A 773 -1.10 6.44 -16.68
C ILE A 773 0.25 5.77 -16.31
N PRO A 774 1.04 6.34 -15.39
CA PRO A 774 2.34 5.81 -15.04
C PRO A 774 2.24 4.39 -14.47
N LEU A 775 3.22 3.53 -14.79
CA LEU A 775 3.26 2.15 -14.31
C LEU A 775 3.34 1.99 -12.79
N SER A 776 3.73 3.07 -12.15
CA SER A 776 4.08 3.13 -10.78
C SER A 776 2.85 3.43 -9.89
N ILE A 777 1.75 3.95 -10.46
CA ILE A 777 0.50 4.16 -9.70
C ILE A 777 -0.30 2.87 -9.46
N SER A 778 -1.05 2.82 -8.36
CA SER A 778 -1.87 1.66 -8.05
C SER A 778 -3.04 1.53 -9.03
N LEU A 779 -3.62 0.33 -9.11
CA LEU A 779 -4.80 0.08 -9.92
C LEU A 779 -6.00 0.96 -9.52
N VAL A 780 -6.11 1.28 -8.23
CA VAL A 780 -7.20 2.11 -7.66
C VAL A 780 -7.08 3.55 -8.18
N GLU A 781 -5.88 4.11 -8.18
CA GLU A 781 -5.66 5.49 -8.62
C GLU A 781 -5.74 5.64 -10.14
N ALA A 782 -5.37 4.59 -10.88
CA ALA A 782 -5.65 4.54 -12.32
C ALA A 782 -7.16 4.62 -12.61
N MET A 783 -7.99 4.04 -11.75
CA MET A 783 -9.45 4.09 -11.89
C MET A 783 -10.01 5.48 -11.59
N GLU A 784 -9.48 6.18 -10.58
CA GLU A 784 -9.85 7.57 -10.27
C GLU A 784 -9.44 8.54 -11.38
N GLN A 785 -8.25 8.38 -11.97
CA GLN A 785 -7.82 9.21 -13.09
C GLN A 785 -8.70 8.99 -14.33
N ARG A 786 -8.99 7.73 -14.66
CA ARG A 786 -9.89 7.38 -15.75
C ARG A 786 -11.29 7.98 -15.58
N TYR A 787 -11.79 8.02 -14.34
CA TYR A 787 -13.06 8.68 -14.04
C TYR A 787 -13.05 10.18 -14.35
N LYS A 788 -11.97 10.89 -13.98
CA LYS A 788 -11.84 12.33 -14.25
C LYS A 788 -11.86 12.63 -15.75
N ASN A 789 -11.17 11.83 -16.55
CA ASN A 789 -11.13 12.01 -18.01
C ASN A 789 -12.51 11.73 -18.65
N ILE A 790 -13.24 10.73 -18.15
CA ILE A 790 -14.63 10.45 -18.57
C ILE A 790 -15.58 11.61 -18.23
N LEU A 791 -15.39 12.30 -17.10
CA LEU A 791 -16.19 13.48 -16.76
C LEU A 791 -15.97 14.65 -17.73
N GLU A 792 -14.78 14.77 -18.31
CA GLU A 792 -14.49 15.78 -19.34
C GLU A 792 -15.18 15.41 -20.67
N GLU A 793 -15.12 14.14 -21.10
CA GLU A 793 -15.84 13.68 -22.30
C GLU A 793 -17.37 13.72 -22.16
N LEU A 794 -17.93 13.55 -20.95
CA LEU A 794 -19.37 13.70 -20.69
C LEU A 794 -19.85 15.15 -20.95
N ARG A 795 -18.97 16.14 -20.89
CA ARG A 795 -19.29 17.52 -21.32
C ARG A 795 -19.40 17.64 -22.84
N GLU A 796 -18.87 16.69 -23.60
CA GLU A 796 -18.80 16.68 -25.07
C GLU A 796 -19.89 15.82 -25.74
N GLY A 797 -20.71 15.07 -24.97
CA GLY A 797 -22.04 14.62 -25.41
C GLY A 797 -22.19 13.20 -25.99
N TYR A 798 -21.27 12.27 -25.75
CA TYR A 798 -21.39 10.85 -26.16
C TYR A 798 -22.35 10.06 -25.24
N LYS A 799 -23.48 9.53 -25.74
CA LYS A 799 -24.60 9.06 -24.86
C LYS A 799 -24.70 7.55 -24.56
N LYS A 800 -24.21 6.63 -25.40
CA LYS A 800 -24.42 5.18 -25.19
C LYS A 800 -23.25 4.52 -24.46
N GLU A 801 -22.00 4.83 -24.81
CA GLU A 801 -20.86 4.44 -23.98
C GLU A 801 -20.91 5.11 -22.59
N ALA A 802 -21.44 6.33 -22.49
CA ALA A 802 -21.58 7.06 -21.23
C ALA A 802 -22.41 6.33 -20.17
N GLN A 803 -23.46 5.61 -20.57
CA GLN A 803 -24.30 4.87 -19.61
C GLN A 803 -23.55 3.69 -18.99
N GLU A 804 -22.84 2.92 -19.82
CA GLU A 804 -22.03 1.78 -19.35
C GLU A 804 -20.81 2.25 -18.54
N HIS A 805 -20.18 3.36 -18.94
CA HIS A 805 -19.05 3.95 -18.23
C HIS A 805 -19.46 4.58 -16.90
N SER A 806 -20.56 5.33 -16.85
CA SER A 806 -21.08 5.91 -15.59
C SER A 806 -21.37 4.83 -14.57
N TYR A 807 -21.95 3.70 -15.01
CA TYR A 807 -22.21 2.56 -14.15
C TYR A 807 -20.93 1.87 -13.68
N ALA A 808 -19.95 1.66 -14.56
CA ALA A 808 -18.66 1.08 -14.21
C ALA A 808 -17.87 1.94 -13.20
N VAL A 809 -18.03 3.26 -13.28
CA VAL A 809 -17.45 4.23 -12.35
C VAL A 809 -18.12 4.18 -10.97
N ALA A 810 -19.44 4.13 -10.92
CA ALA A 810 -20.15 4.01 -9.64
C ALA A 810 -19.79 2.69 -8.93
N GLU A 811 -19.65 1.60 -9.69
CA GLU A 811 -19.08 0.34 -9.19
C GLU A 811 -17.60 0.48 -8.79
N ALA A 812 -16.81 1.28 -9.50
CA ALA A 812 -15.41 1.55 -9.13
C ALA A 812 -15.32 2.23 -7.77
N TYR A 813 -16.10 3.29 -7.50
CA TYR A 813 -16.16 3.93 -6.19
C TYR A 813 -16.59 2.96 -5.10
N HIS A 814 -17.55 2.09 -5.38
CA HIS A 814 -17.90 1.01 -4.48
C HIS A 814 -16.71 0.08 -4.21
N TYR A 815 -15.98 -0.36 -5.25
CA TYR A 815 -14.79 -1.18 -5.08
C TYR A 815 -13.63 -0.48 -4.36
N VAL A 816 -13.50 0.84 -4.51
CA VAL A 816 -12.52 1.64 -3.75
C VAL A 816 -12.95 1.80 -2.30
N GLY A 817 -14.22 2.12 -2.04
CA GLY A 817 -14.77 2.16 -0.69
C GLY A 817 -14.61 0.80 0.01
N LEU A 818 -14.81 -0.30 -0.73
CA LEU A 818 -14.51 -1.65 -0.25
C LEU A 818 -13.02 -1.77 0.06
N ALA A 819 -12.13 -1.38 -0.86
CA ALA A 819 -10.69 -1.44 -0.64
C ALA A 819 -10.18 -0.53 0.50
N LEU A 820 -10.85 0.59 0.79
CA LEU A 820 -10.54 1.52 1.89
C LEU A 820 -11.04 0.99 3.22
N TYR A 821 -12.28 0.48 3.24
CA TYR A 821 -12.83 -0.28 4.36
C TYR A 821 -11.91 -1.44 4.71
N ASP A 822 -11.42 -2.12 3.68
CA ASP A 822 -10.51 -3.23 3.81
C ASP A 822 -9.18 -2.85 4.48
N ILE A 823 -8.64 -1.65 4.27
CA ILE A 823 -7.43 -1.18 4.95
C ILE A 823 -7.71 -0.46 6.29
N GLY A 824 -8.97 -0.45 6.74
CA GLY A 824 -9.41 0.14 8.00
C GLY A 824 -9.55 1.66 7.97
N ASP A 825 -9.69 2.24 6.77
CA ASP A 825 -10.06 3.63 6.57
C ASP A 825 -11.59 3.72 6.47
N ASP A 826 -12.27 3.62 7.61
CA ASP A 826 -13.73 3.58 7.69
C ASP A 826 -14.35 4.90 7.17
N GLU A 827 -13.69 6.03 7.42
CA GLU A 827 -14.09 7.34 6.91
C GLU A 827 -13.84 7.47 5.40
N GLY A 828 -12.70 7.01 4.90
CA GLY A 828 -12.44 6.88 3.47
C GLY A 828 -13.45 5.96 2.77
N ALA A 829 -13.79 4.83 3.38
CA ALA A 829 -14.82 3.92 2.89
C ALA A 829 -16.19 4.60 2.83
N LYS A 830 -16.58 5.32 3.89
CA LYS A 830 -17.82 6.09 3.95
C LYS A 830 -17.88 7.14 2.86
N ILE A 831 -16.80 7.90 2.68
CA ILE A 831 -16.69 8.90 1.61
C ILE A 831 -16.94 8.22 0.27
N HIS A 832 -16.25 7.12 -0.03
CA HIS A 832 -16.34 6.48 -1.34
C HIS A 832 -17.65 5.69 -1.56
N TYR A 833 -18.27 5.18 -0.50
CA TYR A 833 -19.63 4.62 -0.57
C TYR A 833 -20.68 5.69 -0.78
N ASN A 834 -20.56 6.84 -0.12
CA ASN A 834 -21.44 7.98 -0.36
C ASN A 834 -21.26 8.52 -1.79
N GLU A 835 -20.02 8.61 -2.29
CA GLU A 835 -19.73 8.95 -3.68
C GLU A 835 -20.33 7.91 -4.64
N ALA A 836 -20.18 6.61 -4.37
CA ALA A 836 -20.83 5.57 -5.17
C ALA A 836 -22.36 5.73 -5.18
N ILE A 837 -22.98 6.02 -4.04
CA ILE A 837 -24.42 6.29 -3.91
C ILE A 837 -24.80 7.50 -4.76
N GLU A 838 -24.06 8.60 -4.68
CA GLU A 838 -24.28 9.81 -5.47
C GLU A 838 -24.18 9.52 -6.97
N LYS A 839 -23.14 8.78 -7.41
CA LYS A 839 -22.96 8.42 -8.83
C LYS A 839 -24.02 7.46 -9.34
N PHE A 840 -24.49 6.51 -8.52
CA PHE A 840 -25.66 5.72 -8.88
C PHE A 840 -26.94 6.58 -8.94
N GLY A 841 -27.06 7.61 -8.09
CA GLY A 841 -28.12 8.61 -8.14
C GLY A 841 -28.14 9.40 -9.45
N GLU A 842 -26.99 9.91 -9.88
CA GLU A 842 -26.87 10.60 -11.17
C GLU A 842 -27.28 9.72 -12.36
N ILE A 843 -27.00 8.41 -12.31
CA ILE A 843 -27.42 7.46 -13.35
C ILE A 843 -28.95 7.35 -13.41
N ILE A 844 -29.62 7.42 -12.27
CA ILE A 844 -31.09 7.39 -12.19
C ILE A 844 -31.69 8.64 -12.82
N GLU A 845 -31.10 9.81 -12.58
CA GLU A 845 -31.60 11.07 -13.13
C GLU A 845 -31.33 11.24 -14.63
N LYS A 846 -30.20 10.73 -15.13
CA LYS A 846 -29.69 11.02 -16.48
C LYS A 846 -30.08 10.00 -17.54
N PHE A 847 -30.47 8.79 -17.17
CA PHE A 847 -30.70 7.69 -18.11
C PHE A 847 -32.08 7.05 -17.91
N GLU A 848 -32.57 6.38 -18.95
CA GLU A 848 -33.85 5.65 -18.92
C GLU A 848 -33.64 4.13 -19.03
N GLY A 849 -34.66 3.35 -18.66
CA GLY A 849 -34.69 1.89 -18.82
C GLY A 849 -34.15 1.11 -17.62
N ILE A 850 -33.55 -0.07 -17.86
CA ILE A 850 -33.22 -1.02 -16.78
C ILE A 850 -32.02 -0.59 -15.92
N THR A 851 -31.16 0.28 -16.44
CA THR A 851 -29.92 0.71 -15.77
C THR A 851 -30.19 1.56 -14.52
N PRO A 852 -31.06 2.58 -14.56
CA PRO A 852 -31.57 3.25 -13.35
C PRO A 852 -32.09 2.31 -12.27
N VAL A 853 -32.85 1.27 -12.64
CA VAL A 853 -33.37 0.31 -11.65
C VAL A 853 -32.25 -0.52 -11.02
N ASN A 854 -31.24 -0.91 -11.81
CA ASN A 854 -30.06 -1.58 -11.27
C ASN A 854 -29.24 -0.65 -10.36
N ALA A 855 -29.10 0.63 -10.73
CA ALA A 855 -28.42 1.63 -9.92
C ALA A 855 -29.14 1.85 -8.58
N GLN A 856 -30.47 1.96 -8.59
CA GLN A 856 -31.29 2.06 -7.37
C GLN A 856 -31.08 0.84 -6.45
N TYR A 857 -31.03 -0.36 -7.04
CA TYR A 857 -30.77 -1.57 -6.28
C TYR A 857 -29.36 -1.56 -5.65
N ARG A 858 -28.35 -1.01 -6.35
CA ARG A 858 -27.00 -0.85 -5.80
C ARG A 858 -26.91 0.18 -4.69
N ILE A 859 -27.69 1.25 -4.75
CA ILE A 859 -27.83 2.21 -3.63
C ILE A 859 -28.34 1.49 -2.38
N GLY A 860 -29.35 0.61 -2.54
CA GLY A 860 -29.83 -0.26 -1.45
C GLY A 860 -28.70 -1.08 -0.82
N ASN A 861 -27.92 -1.80 -1.65
CA ASN A 861 -26.77 -2.59 -1.17
C ASN A 861 -25.73 -1.71 -0.42
N LEU A 862 -25.42 -0.53 -0.95
CA LEU A 862 -24.41 0.38 -0.35
C LEU A 862 -24.86 0.92 1.01
N TYR A 863 -26.15 1.19 1.19
CA TYR A 863 -26.68 1.55 2.50
C TYR A 863 -26.62 0.39 3.50
N GLU A 864 -26.86 -0.85 3.06
CA GLU A 864 -26.65 -2.02 3.92
C GLU A 864 -25.18 -2.17 4.31
N GLU A 865 -24.24 -1.90 3.40
CA GLU A 865 -22.81 -1.90 3.70
C GLU A 865 -22.39 -0.75 4.64
N LEU A 866 -22.97 0.44 4.49
CA LEU A 866 -22.79 1.55 5.45
C LEU A 866 -23.36 1.23 6.84
N ALA A 867 -24.47 0.50 6.90
CA ALA A 867 -25.06 0.03 8.14
C ALA A 867 -24.15 -0.98 8.89
N LEU A 868 -23.31 -1.70 8.15
CA LEU A 868 -22.28 -2.59 8.71
C LEU A 868 -21.03 -1.83 9.16
N LEU A 869 -20.64 -0.78 8.43
CA LEU A 869 -19.51 0.08 8.79
C LEU A 869 -19.75 0.91 10.05
N TYR A 870 -20.97 1.45 10.22
CA TYR A 870 -21.30 2.40 11.28
C TYR A 870 -22.38 1.84 12.21
N GLU A 871 -21.98 0.97 13.13
CA GLU A 871 -22.89 0.28 14.06
C GLU A 871 -23.79 1.25 14.87
N ARG A 872 -23.27 2.45 15.21
CA ARG A 872 -24.05 3.50 15.92
C ARG A 872 -25.15 4.15 15.06
N GLU A 873 -25.01 4.10 13.74
CA GLU A 873 -25.96 4.63 12.75
C GLU A 873 -26.67 3.51 11.97
N GLN A 874 -26.47 2.25 12.36
CA GLN A 874 -26.94 1.06 11.64
C GLN A 874 -28.45 1.11 11.36
N THR A 875 -29.26 1.53 12.33
CA THR A 875 -30.72 1.69 12.15
C THR A 875 -31.06 2.72 11.08
N ASN A 876 -30.34 3.85 11.03
CA ASN A 876 -30.55 4.90 10.04
C ASN A 876 -30.24 4.38 8.63
N TYR A 877 -29.11 3.71 8.46
CA TYR A 877 -28.70 3.16 7.17
C TYR A 877 -29.57 1.98 6.71
N ASN A 878 -30.00 1.09 7.62
CA ASN A 878 -30.95 0.02 7.30
C ASN A 878 -32.30 0.58 6.83
N ASN A 879 -32.78 1.68 7.42
CA ASN A 879 -33.99 2.36 6.95
C ASN A 879 -33.80 2.97 5.55
N LYS A 880 -32.67 3.62 5.28
CA LYS A 880 -32.32 4.13 3.94
C LYS A 880 -32.24 3.02 2.88
N ALA A 881 -31.70 1.85 3.25
CA ALA A 881 -31.69 0.67 2.37
C ALA A 881 -33.11 0.18 2.06
N ILE A 882 -33.98 0.10 3.08
CA ILE A 882 -35.40 -0.26 2.90
C ILE A 882 -36.08 0.72 1.93
N ASP A 883 -35.90 2.02 2.11
CA ASP A 883 -36.48 3.04 1.23
C ASP A 883 -36.00 2.89 -0.22
N ALA A 884 -34.69 2.64 -0.40
CA ALA A 884 -34.12 2.42 -1.73
C ALA A 884 -34.75 1.21 -2.44
N TYR A 885 -35.00 0.12 -1.72
CA TYR A 885 -35.67 -1.06 -2.26
C TYR A 885 -37.17 -0.86 -2.49
N ILE A 886 -37.86 -0.11 -1.64
CA ILE A 886 -39.30 0.20 -1.81
C ILE A 886 -39.54 0.96 -3.11
N ASN A 887 -38.64 1.85 -3.52
CA ASN A 887 -38.73 2.56 -4.80
C ASN A 887 -38.73 1.63 -6.02
N ILE A 888 -38.26 0.38 -5.86
CA ILE A 888 -38.31 -0.67 -6.90
C ILE A 888 -39.59 -1.50 -6.79
N ILE A 889 -40.09 -1.71 -5.57
CA ILE A 889 -41.22 -2.62 -5.27
C ILE A 889 -42.57 -1.97 -5.52
N ASP A 890 -42.67 -0.67 -5.20
CA ASP A 890 -43.89 0.12 -5.35
C ASP A 890 -44.05 0.51 -6.83
N GLU A 891 -45.12 0.01 -7.45
CA GLU A 891 -45.36 0.17 -8.88
C GLU A 891 -45.55 1.65 -9.28
N GLN A 892 -46.16 2.45 -8.40
CA GLN A 892 -46.41 3.86 -8.66
C GLN A 892 -45.11 4.67 -8.56
N LYS A 893 -44.32 4.46 -7.51
CA LYS A 893 -43.01 5.12 -7.34
C LYS A 893 -41.98 4.65 -8.39
N SER A 894 -41.96 3.36 -8.71
CA SER A 894 -41.06 2.83 -9.73
C SER A 894 -41.36 3.42 -11.11
N THR A 895 -42.64 3.63 -11.43
CA THR A 895 -43.05 4.25 -12.69
C THR A 895 -42.70 5.74 -12.72
N GLU A 896 -42.82 6.43 -11.59
CA GLU A 896 -42.44 7.85 -11.44
C GLU A 896 -40.93 8.06 -11.58
N ILE A 897 -40.11 7.20 -10.97
CA ILE A 897 -38.65 7.38 -10.91
C ILE A 897 -37.96 6.83 -12.17
N PHE A 898 -38.42 5.71 -12.72
CA PHE A 898 -37.72 5.00 -13.80
C PHE A 898 -38.49 4.93 -15.13
N GLY A 899 -39.71 5.48 -15.19
CA GLY A 899 -40.62 5.35 -16.33
C GLY A 899 -41.31 3.98 -16.40
N TYR A 900 -42.09 3.73 -17.46
CA TYR A 900 -42.80 2.46 -17.64
C TYR A 900 -41.88 1.39 -18.26
N ILE A 901 -41.36 0.47 -17.44
CA ILE A 901 -40.37 -0.55 -17.86
C ILE A 901 -40.98 -1.97 -17.98
N GLY A 902 -42.29 -2.11 -17.76
CA GLY A 902 -43.02 -3.39 -17.92
C GLY A 902 -42.47 -4.55 -17.08
N SER A 903 -42.64 -5.80 -17.56
CA SER A 903 -42.24 -7.03 -16.86
C SER A 903 -40.71 -7.27 -16.79
N LEU A 904 -39.89 -6.39 -17.38
CA LEU A 904 -38.42 -6.54 -17.47
C LEU A 904 -37.70 -6.50 -16.11
N VAL A 905 -38.39 -6.08 -15.05
CA VAL A 905 -37.80 -5.85 -13.72
C VAL A 905 -38.32 -6.81 -12.65
N PHE A 906 -39.15 -7.79 -13.01
CA PHE A 906 -39.79 -8.74 -12.09
C PHE A 906 -38.80 -9.39 -11.12
N LEU A 907 -37.65 -9.87 -11.62
CA LEU A 907 -36.60 -10.47 -10.78
C LEU A 907 -36.04 -9.50 -9.73
N LYS A 908 -35.89 -8.21 -10.07
CA LYS A 908 -35.39 -7.19 -9.16
C LYS A 908 -36.42 -6.81 -8.10
N ILE A 909 -37.71 -6.80 -8.46
CA ILE A 909 -38.82 -6.60 -7.54
C ILE A 909 -38.86 -7.71 -6.49
N VAL A 910 -38.72 -8.98 -6.91
CA VAL A 910 -38.69 -10.13 -6.00
C VAL A 910 -37.49 -10.04 -5.05
N GLN A 911 -36.29 -9.80 -5.58
CA GLN A 911 -35.07 -9.64 -4.76
C GLN A 911 -35.17 -8.49 -3.75
N ALA A 912 -35.73 -7.34 -4.17
CA ALA A 912 -35.94 -6.19 -3.31
C ALA A 912 -36.93 -6.51 -2.18
N ARG A 913 -38.03 -7.22 -2.46
CA ARG A 913 -39.01 -7.67 -1.44
C ARG A 913 -38.36 -8.55 -0.38
N GLU A 914 -37.56 -9.53 -0.80
CA GLU A 914 -36.85 -10.42 0.13
C GLU A 914 -35.87 -9.67 1.04
N ARG A 915 -35.13 -8.67 0.50
CA ARG A 915 -34.25 -7.81 1.32
C ARG A 915 -35.03 -6.95 2.31
N VAL A 916 -36.14 -6.34 1.91
CA VAL A 916 -36.98 -5.55 2.82
C VAL A 916 -37.50 -6.40 3.98
N GLU A 917 -37.95 -7.62 3.72
CA GLU A 917 -38.39 -8.55 4.78
C GLU A 917 -37.26 -9.01 5.69
N TYR A 918 -36.04 -9.18 5.16
CA TYR A 918 -34.86 -9.49 5.96
C TYR A 918 -34.48 -8.33 6.88
N LEU A 919 -34.35 -7.11 6.33
CA LEU A 919 -33.94 -5.93 7.09
C LEU A 919 -34.95 -5.57 8.19
N LYS A 920 -36.26 -5.72 7.93
CA LYS A 920 -37.30 -5.56 8.95
C LYS A 920 -37.14 -6.56 10.11
N ARG A 921 -36.76 -7.81 9.83
CA ARG A 921 -36.50 -8.82 10.88
C ARG A 921 -35.25 -8.51 11.70
N GLU A 922 -34.19 -8.02 11.08
CA GLU A 922 -32.97 -7.63 11.79
C GLU A 922 -33.18 -6.38 12.66
N LEU A 923 -33.97 -5.41 12.20
CA LEU A 923 -34.37 -4.25 13.02
C LEU A 923 -35.19 -4.66 14.26
N VAL A 924 -36.03 -5.70 14.15
CA VAL A 924 -36.81 -6.23 15.29
C VAL A 924 -35.93 -7.00 16.29
N LYS A 925 -34.95 -7.79 15.83
CA LYS A 925 -34.00 -8.49 16.73
C LYS A 925 -33.16 -7.54 17.56
N ASN A 926 -32.68 -6.44 16.98
CA ASN A 926 -31.86 -5.45 17.69
C ASN A 926 -32.66 -4.64 18.75
N TYR A 927 -33.99 -4.68 18.71
CA TYR A 927 -34.87 -4.08 19.72
C TYR A 927 -35.55 -5.11 20.65
N GLY A 928 -35.36 -6.41 20.41
CA GLY A 928 -36.08 -7.50 21.08
C GLY A 928 -35.52 -7.98 22.43
N GLU A 929 -34.50 -7.33 22.99
CA GLU A 929 -34.04 -7.57 24.38
C GLU A 929 -34.21 -6.34 25.29
N LYS A 930 -35.09 -5.40 24.90
CA LYS A 930 -35.58 -4.34 25.80
C LYS A 930 -37.10 -4.20 25.71
N GLU A 931 -37.80 -5.17 26.27
CA GLU A 931 -39.05 -4.94 27.01
C GLU A 931 -39.07 -5.78 28.29
#